data_AF-A0A9P1DIS4-F1
#
_entry.id   AF-A0A9P1DIS4-F1
#
_cell.length_a   1.000
_cell.length_b   1.000
_cell.length_c   1.000
_cell.angle_alpha   90.00
_cell.angle_beta   90.00
_cell.angle_gamma   90.00
#
_symmetry.space_group_name_H-M   'P 1'
#
loop_
_entity.id
_entity.type
_entity.pdbx_description
1 polymer ?
#
loop_
_entity_poly.entity_id
_entity_poly.type
_entity_poly.pdbx_seq_one_letter_code
_entity_poly.pdbx_strand_id
1 'polypeptide(L)'
;MDHQELSPHALYMRLKRLCGRTAAGKLQVPESIHNQWLTGSRDELLLALTRSLKTHGFDPSARTRNLVRGEFEEQLARLHEQSRSRDEEISGGWYLEERLEKDLGWGKPWRYDSDQTEYFVQTSDTVKLKKSELERWLHTKDGSEGMPGDQLNHMAMHDEPLEALPDGSKGAVPMGTVQELVDNLRQFTDSVHQKASSVVSWQNALESMTNERAQKFMADSKEILDKLEACFEALAECAHTVDSRQKPLEELQKMVQEAKEFARAPCVKILALEHRYKLLNAERKGTKRPRENGPEGGNGDGEPAPKAGAKSKAKAAAKKKKNVLLQHRRLLPALPALLLRVLELHPGVQSKAFGLGKAPAIQLAEHAQAILADDAALGVRRSDPVLHAAREAFKAFDHSGLRGPIDVSAGQIGDDERYPWIKLTDMVKALSKLRRVDVLLPSSDLQQARAILSEYWRRYHLQYPNFELFDLEFTPEDYTLLIPIKLHGDEGRRTNKSQNQAEEKQQAAQGLNMMGHVLQTRFLLFAALKETYSENPEALDEAMAMVASDLHCALHTGVPVVVNGLQLRLRFCVCSVKGDWPFLIEAAHLERHFRRAPKRGESSLASPGVCHLCLGGVSGISYTDFSTSPDWERTMDSAAAQVPWHSVSPWHSLPAIKDFRPFTFRPDLFHGFHLGHGRYFLSSGLVVLQQLEEGDGVETRFQQLSRKWLQYCRSVRERPYLQKISRESLGFMSHLDWPEGKWQKGSTTTLLMEWLETMLTDDFVTEAAERDGRVPFIAVAVRHMNAAFRMLYRGGAWLDASEASEIARHGLLHLRAFKHLAALSLGLKEPRFPLHVKAHMLCHVFRLLQLSSRRLQWVENPLTDSCQQDETFVGVLARFSRRVSPKTTVHRTYDLYITALTQQLREE
;
A
#
# COMPACT_ATOMS: atom_id res chain seq x y z
N MET A 1 -5.17 -47.51 0.53
CA MET A 1 -6.30 -47.70 -0.41
C MET A 1 -6.58 -46.35 -1.03
N ASP A 2 -6.41 -46.24 -2.34
CA ASP A 2 -6.57 -44.98 -3.10
C ASP A 2 -7.98 -44.40 -2.94
N HIS A 3 -8.09 -43.20 -2.38
CA HIS A 3 -9.34 -42.43 -2.41
C HIS A 3 -9.47 -41.75 -3.77
N GLN A 4 -10.05 -42.44 -4.76
CA GLN A 4 -10.46 -41.81 -6.01
C GLN A 4 -11.53 -40.75 -5.75
N GLU A 5 -11.18 -39.47 -5.91
CA GLU A 5 -12.15 -38.37 -5.90
C GLU A 5 -13.17 -38.53 -7.05
N LEU A 6 -14.46 -38.30 -6.75
CA LEU A 6 -15.52 -38.34 -7.76
C LEU A 6 -15.37 -37.17 -8.74
N SER A 7 -15.53 -37.45 -10.03
CA SER A 7 -15.52 -36.38 -11.04
C SER A 7 -16.64 -35.35 -10.78
N PRO A 8 -16.48 -34.08 -11.22
CA PRO A 8 -17.50 -33.05 -11.06
C PRO A 8 -18.88 -33.47 -11.60
N HIS A 9 -18.90 -34.23 -12.69
CA HIS A 9 -20.12 -34.79 -13.25
C HIS A 9 -20.75 -35.85 -12.34
N ALA A 10 -19.94 -36.71 -11.72
CA ALA A 10 -20.43 -37.72 -10.79
C ALA A 10 -20.98 -37.10 -9.49
N LEU A 11 -20.34 -36.05 -8.97
CA LEU A 11 -20.84 -35.26 -7.84
C LEU A 11 -22.19 -34.61 -8.17
N TYR A 12 -22.30 -33.98 -9.34
CA TYR A 12 -23.55 -33.39 -9.81
C TYR A 12 -24.67 -34.43 -9.96
N MET A 13 -24.39 -35.61 -10.52
CA MET A 13 -25.36 -36.68 -10.66
C MET A 13 -25.77 -37.31 -9.32
N ARG A 14 -24.88 -37.29 -8.33
CA ARG A 14 -25.18 -37.70 -6.95
C ARG A 14 -26.05 -36.66 -6.25
N LEU A 15 -25.74 -35.38 -6.42
CA LEU A 15 -26.56 -34.26 -5.93
C LEU A 15 -27.96 -34.25 -6.56
N LYS A 16 -28.07 -34.46 -7.87
CA LYS A 16 -29.34 -34.56 -8.59
C LYS A 16 -30.22 -35.70 -8.08
N ARG A 17 -29.63 -36.85 -7.70
CA ARG A 17 -30.36 -37.99 -7.13
C ARG A 17 -30.80 -37.73 -5.69
N LEU A 18 -29.99 -37.00 -4.93
CA LEU A 18 -30.27 -36.66 -3.53
C LEU A 18 -31.36 -35.58 -3.43
N CYS A 19 -31.25 -34.53 -4.23
CA CYS A 19 -32.17 -33.39 -4.21
C CYS A 19 -33.34 -33.51 -5.21
N GLY A 20 -33.39 -34.55 -6.04
CA GLY A 20 -34.49 -34.80 -6.99
C GLY A 20 -35.58 -35.70 -6.42
N ARG A 21 -36.79 -35.64 -7.00
CA ARG A 21 -37.85 -36.61 -6.67
C ARG A 21 -37.46 -38.00 -7.15
N THR A 22 -37.68 -38.99 -6.31
CA THR A 22 -37.56 -40.40 -6.71
C THR A 22 -38.63 -40.78 -7.73
N ALA A 23 -38.47 -41.93 -8.39
CA ALA A 23 -39.47 -42.44 -9.34
C ALA A 23 -40.87 -42.65 -8.70
N ALA A 24 -40.93 -42.83 -7.38
CA ALA A 24 -42.17 -42.91 -6.60
C ALA A 24 -42.71 -41.55 -6.12
N GLY A 25 -42.16 -40.43 -6.60
CA GLY A 25 -42.59 -39.06 -6.27
C GLY A 25 -42.13 -38.54 -4.90
N LYS A 26 -41.47 -39.37 -4.09
CA LYS A 26 -40.99 -39.04 -2.73
C LYS A 26 -39.65 -38.28 -2.77
N LEU A 27 -39.53 -37.26 -1.91
CA LEU A 27 -38.29 -36.51 -1.68
C LEU A 27 -37.40 -37.21 -0.64
N GLN A 28 -36.08 -37.16 -0.86
CA GLN A 28 -35.10 -37.73 0.07
C GLN A 28 -34.50 -36.70 1.04
N VAL A 29 -34.70 -35.42 0.75
CA VAL A 29 -34.25 -34.25 1.54
C VAL A 29 -35.46 -33.35 1.81
N PRO A 30 -35.40 -32.47 2.82
CA PRO A 30 -36.43 -31.46 3.08
C PRO A 30 -36.83 -30.64 1.84
N GLU A 31 -38.08 -30.21 1.80
CA GLU A 31 -38.66 -29.48 0.67
C GLU A 31 -37.96 -28.14 0.39
N SER A 32 -37.41 -27.49 1.43
CA SER A 32 -36.57 -26.29 1.32
C SER A 32 -35.30 -26.53 0.49
N ILE A 33 -34.62 -27.67 0.70
CA ILE A 33 -33.40 -28.06 -0.03
C ILE A 33 -33.73 -28.43 -1.48
N HIS A 34 -34.87 -29.11 -1.69
CA HIS A 34 -35.38 -29.38 -3.04
C HIS A 34 -35.68 -28.09 -3.82
N ASN A 35 -36.26 -27.09 -3.17
CA ASN A 35 -36.55 -25.80 -3.77
C ASN A 35 -35.25 -25.02 -4.09
N GLN A 36 -34.23 -25.05 -3.23
CA GLN A 36 -32.91 -24.46 -3.52
C GLN A 36 -32.24 -25.10 -4.75
N TRP A 37 -32.39 -26.41 -4.91
CA TRP A 37 -31.91 -27.13 -6.09
C TRP A 37 -32.60 -26.67 -7.39
N LEU A 38 -33.88 -26.32 -7.33
CA LEU A 38 -34.67 -25.84 -8.47
C LEU A 38 -34.39 -24.37 -8.82
N THR A 39 -34.14 -23.50 -7.83
CA THR A 39 -33.91 -22.05 -8.01
C THR A 39 -32.51 -21.69 -8.54
N GLY A 40 -31.57 -22.65 -8.54
CA GLY A 40 -30.28 -22.52 -9.23
C GLY A 40 -29.06 -22.20 -8.36
N SER A 41 -29.22 -21.99 -7.04
CA SER A 41 -28.09 -21.85 -6.10
C SER A 41 -27.51 -23.22 -5.74
N ARG A 42 -26.76 -23.81 -6.67
CA ARG A 42 -26.28 -25.20 -6.58
C ARG A 42 -24.90 -25.34 -5.94
N ASP A 43 -24.16 -24.24 -5.80
CA ASP A 43 -22.77 -24.27 -5.34
C ASP A 43 -22.67 -24.60 -3.85
N GLU A 44 -23.55 -24.05 -3.01
CA GLU A 44 -23.65 -24.39 -1.58
C GLU A 44 -24.05 -25.86 -1.36
N LEU A 45 -24.99 -26.35 -2.18
CA LEU A 45 -25.42 -27.74 -2.17
C LEU A 45 -24.28 -28.68 -2.61
N LEU A 46 -23.49 -28.28 -3.61
CA LEU A 46 -22.35 -29.08 -4.05
C LEU A 46 -21.24 -29.12 -2.99
N LEU A 47 -21.01 -27.98 -2.31
CA LEU A 47 -20.02 -27.85 -1.24
C LEU A 47 -20.39 -28.69 -0.02
N ALA A 48 -21.66 -28.62 0.43
CA ALA A 48 -22.17 -29.44 1.52
C ALA A 48 -22.04 -30.94 1.23
N LEU A 49 -22.37 -31.37 -0.01
CA LEU A 49 -22.26 -32.77 -0.42
C LEU A 49 -20.80 -33.23 -0.46
N THR A 50 -19.89 -32.37 -0.93
CA THR A 50 -18.46 -32.68 -1.01
C THR A 50 -17.86 -32.87 0.37
N ARG A 51 -18.19 -31.99 1.34
CA ARG A 51 -17.75 -32.12 2.74
C ARG A 51 -18.27 -33.40 3.40
N SER A 52 -19.54 -33.72 3.14
CA SER A 52 -20.18 -34.93 3.69
C SER A 52 -19.54 -36.22 3.14
N LEU A 53 -19.18 -36.23 1.85
CA LEU A 53 -18.49 -37.35 1.22
C LEU A 53 -17.04 -37.52 1.69
N LYS A 54 -16.33 -36.42 1.95
CA LYS A 54 -14.98 -36.48 2.55
C LYS A 54 -15.00 -37.06 3.97
N THR A 55 -16.09 -36.82 4.70
CA THR A 55 -16.24 -37.27 6.10
C THR A 55 -16.62 -38.75 6.19
N HIS A 56 -17.54 -39.22 5.36
CA HIS A 56 -18.10 -40.58 5.47
C HIS A 56 -17.67 -41.54 4.36
N GLY A 57 -16.87 -41.07 3.41
CA GLY A 57 -16.36 -41.88 2.30
C GLY A 57 -17.25 -41.86 1.06
N PHE A 58 -16.70 -42.39 -0.03
CA PHE A 58 -17.29 -42.30 -1.38
C PHE A 58 -18.05 -43.57 -1.80
N ASP A 59 -18.03 -44.62 -0.99
CA ASP A 59 -18.57 -45.92 -1.34
C ASP A 59 -20.11 -45.90 -1.54
N PRO A 60 -20.66 -46.82 -2.35
CA PRO A 60 -22.08 -46.84 -2.70
C PRO A 60 -22.96 -47.57 -1.68
N SER A 61 -22.44 -47.99 -0.52
CA SER A 61 -23.21 -48.79 0.44
C SER A 61 -24.43 -48.01 0.96
N ALA A 62 -25.48 -48.75 1.35
CA ALA A 62 -26.66 -48.14 1.97
C ALA A 62 -26.32 -47.40 3.28
N ARG A 63 -25.32 -47.90 4.02
CA ARG A 63 -24.82 -47.30 5.26
C ARG A 63 -24.17 -45.93 4.99
N THR A 64 -23.23 -45.87 4.06
CA THR A 64 -22.54 -44.61 3.70
C THR A 64 -23.51 -43.60 3.10
N ARG A 65 -24.48 -44.03 2.29
CA ARG A 65 -25.52 -43.14 1.76
C ARG A 65 -26.39 -42.48 2.84
N ASN A 66 -26.73 -43.22 3.90
CA ASN A 66 -27.51 -42.66 5.00
C ASN A 66 -26.70 -41.69 5.86
N LEU A 67 -25.43 -41.99 6.12
CA LEU A 67 -24.51 -41.12 6.86
C LEU A 67 -24.22 -39.82 6.10
N VAL A 68 -23.86 -39.93 4.82
CA VAL A 68 -23.63 -38.77 3.95
C VAL A 68 -24.86 -37.88 3.85
N ARG A 69 -26.08 -38.45 3.84
CA ARG A 69 -27.31 -37.67 3.79
C ARG A 69 -27.56 -36.90 5.10
N GLY A 70 -27.36 -37.54 6.25
CA GLY A 70 -27.52 -36.87 7.55
C GLY A 70 -26.55 -35.70 7.70
N GLU A 71 -25.27 -35.95 7.40
CA GLU A 71 -24.22 -34.92 7.44
C GLU A 71 -24.44 -33.82 6.39
N PHE A 72 -24.99 -34.16 5.22
CA PHE A 72 -25.30 -33.20 4.16
C PHE A 72 -26.30 -32.13 4.61
N GLU A 73 -27.36 -32.54 5.31
CA GLU A 73 -28.36 -31.62 5.84
C GLU A 73 -27.77 -30.72 6.93
N GLU A 74 -26.92 -31.27 7.80
CA GLU A 74 -26.25 -30.53 8.87
C GLU A 74 -25.21 -29.54 8.33
N GLN A 75 -24.39 -29.96 7.36
CA GLN A 75 -23.41 -29.10 6.69
C GLN A 75 -24.10 -27.98 5.90
N LEU A 76 -25.24 -28.26 5.27
CA LEU A 76 -26.00 -27.25 4.57
C LEU A 76 -26.65 -26.25 5.54
N ALA A 77 -27.17 -26.72 6.68
CA ALA A 77 -27.68 -25.85 7.74
C ALA A 77 -26.57 -24.92 8.27
N ARG A 78 -25.35 -25.45 8.51
CA ARG A 78 -24.19 -24.63 8.89
C ARG A 78 -23.80 -23.61 7.83
N LEU A 79 -23.85 -23.98 6.55
CA LEU A 79 -23.57 -23.06 5.44
C LEU A 79 -24.65 -21.98 5.31
N HIS A 80 -25.92 -22.32 5.51
CA HIS A 80 -27.02 -21.34 5.52
C HIS A 80 -26.94 -20.41 6.73
N GLU A 81 -26.57 -20.91 7.90
CA GLU A 81 -26.30 -20.11 9.10
C GLU A 81 -25.14 -19.14 8.84
N GLN A 82 -24.05 -19.61 8.23
CA GLN A 82 -22.92 -18.79 7.82
C GLN A 82 -23.29 -17.74 6.75
N SER A 83 -24.16 -18.10 5.79
CA SER A 83 -24.63 -17.20 4.73
C SER A 83 -25.58 -16.13 5.29
N ARG A 84 -26.53 -16.51 6.16
CA ARG A 84 -27.39 -15.57 6.89
C ARG A 84 -26.60 -14.66 7.83
N SER A 85 -25.52 -15.15 8.44
CA SER A 85 -24.61 -14.33 9.25
C SER A 85 -23.78 -13.33 8.42
N ARG A 86 -23.69 -13.52 7.10
CA ARG A 86 -22.98 -12.63 6.17
C ARG A 86 -23.87 -11.55 5.55
N ASP A 87 -25.18 -11.78 5.45
CA ASP A 87 -26.08 -10.96 4.61
C ASP A 87 -27.07 -10.04 5.35
N GLU A 88 -27.03 -9.93 6.69
CA GLU A 88 -27.80 -8.88 7.39
C GLU A 88 -27.00 -7.56 7.45
N GLU A 89 -27.20 -6.72 6.41
CA GLU A 89 -26.69 -5.36 6.35
C GLU A 89 -27.63 -4.41 7.13
N ILE A 90 -27.32 -4.15 8.41
CA ILE A 90 -28.01 -3.10 9.15
C ILE A 90 -27.43 -1.75 8.73
N SER A 91 -28.21 -0.98 7.99
CA SER A 91 -27.91 0.43 7.72
C SER A 91 -28.57 1.32 8.77
N GLY A 92 -27.75 2.00 9.57
CA GLY A 92 -28.17 3.09 10.44
C GLY A 92 -27.60 4.41 9.93
N GLY A 93 -28.44 5.43 9.78
CA GLY A 93 -28.03 6.79 9.44
C GLY A 93 -28.14 7.72 10.64
N TRP A 94 -27.28 8.73 10.71
CA TRP A 94 -27.37 9.80 11.71
C TRP A 94 -28.43 10.82 11.29
N TYR A 95 -29.27 11.19 12.26
CA TYR A 95 -30.24 12.27 12.14
C TYR A 95 -29.56 13.58 12.57
N LEU A 96 -29.87 14.70 11.91
CA LEU A 96 -29.54 16.03 12.41
C LEU A 96 -30.29 16.27 13.74
N GLU A 97 -29.77 17.14 14.61
CA GLU A 97 -30.40 17.50 15.90
C GLU A 97 -31.88 17.89 15.70
N GLU A 98 -32.17 18.65 14.64
CA GLU A 98 -33.54 19.00 14.20
C GLU A 98 -34.43 17.80 13.84
N ARG A 99 -33.88 16.69 13.31
CA ARG A 99 -34.65 15.46 13.06
C ARG A 99 -34.74 14.56 14.28
N LEU A 100 -33.79 14.62 15.21
CA LEU A 100 -33.81 13.87 16.46
C LEU A 100 -34.89 14.40 17.41
N GLU A 101 -35.11 15.71 17.45
CA GLU A 101 -36.28 16.29 18.13
C GLU A 101 -37.59 15.97 17.40
N LYS A 102 -37.60 16.04 16.06
CA LYS A 102 -38.83 15.89 15.27
C LYS A 102 -39.34 14.45 15.12
N ASP A 103 -38.44 13.48 14.92
CA ASP A 103 -38.80 12.08 14.64
C ASP A 103 -38.76 11.21 15.91
N LEU A 104 -38.04 11.64 16.97
CA LEU A 104 -37.78 10.83 18.17
C LEU A 104 -38.05 11.55 19.52
N GLY A 105 -38.41 12.85 19.51
CA GLY A 105 -38.88 13.57 20.70
C GLY A 105 -37.84 13.72 21.83
N TRP A 106 -36.54 13.78 21.49
CA TRP A 106 -35.45 13.74 22.47
C TRP A 106 -34.88 15.14 22.77
N GLY A 107 -35.28 15.72 23.90
CA GLY A 107 -34.78 17.02 24.37
C GLY A 107 -34.45 17.00 25.87
N LYS A 108 -33.15 16.93 26.24
CA LYS A 108 -32.65 17.38 27.56
C LYS A 108 -31.24 17.98 27.44
N PRO A 109 -30.94 19.07 28.17
CA PRO A 109 -29.64 19.74 28.13
C PRO A 109 -28.58 18.99 28.96
N TRP A 110 -27.37 18.91 28.44
CA TRP A 110 -26.22 18.28 29.08
C TRP A 110 -25.77 19.07 30.33
N ARG A 111 -25.70 18.40 31.50
CA ARG A 111 -24.99 18.93 32.68
C ARG A 111 -23.49 18.71 32.50
N TYR A 112 -22.73 19.79 32.52
CA TYR A 112 -21.27 19.76 32.60
C TYR A 112 -20.86 19.40 34.04
N ASP A 113 -20.10 18.32 34.19
CA ASP A 113 -19.35 18.05 35.42
C ASP A 113 -17.99 18.75 35.32
N SER A 114 -17.63 19.54 36.34
CA SER A 114 -16.44 20.40 36.34
C SER A 114 -15.12 19.66 36.59
N ASP A 115 -15.21 18.38 36.96
CA ASP A 115 -14.09 17.64 37.55
C ASP A 115 -13.49 16.59 36.59
N GLN A 116 -13.97 16.56 35.34
CA GLN A 116 -13.47 15.64 34.31
C GLN A 116 -12.65 16.36 33.23
N THR A 117 -11.34 16.11 33.22
CA THR A 117 -10.41 16.54 32.17
C THR A 117 -10.28 15.45 31.11
N GLU A 118 -11.17 15.45 30.10
CA GLU A 118 -10.99 14.97 28.71
C GLU A 118 -12.31 14.46 28.11
N TYR A 119 -12.72 14.98 26.94
CA TYR A 119 -13.88 14.46 26.20
C TYR A 119 -13.71 14.46 24.68
N PHE A 120 -14.30 13.43 24.08
CA PHE A 120 -14.34 13.10 22.64
C PHE A 120 -15.72 13.34 22.04
N VAL A 121 -15.73 13.70 20.74
CA VAL A 121 -16.90 13.70 19.86
C VAL A 121 -16.80 12.53 18.87
N GLN A 122 -17.94 11.93 18.58
CA GLN A 122 -18.17 10.77 17.73
C GLN A 122 -17.79 11.00 16.26
N THR A 123 -17.02 10.08 15.68
CA THR A 123 -16.88 9.96 14.22
C THR A 123 -17.93 8.99 13.68
N SER A 124 -18.63 9.40 12.62
CA SER A 124 -19.51 8.51 11.85
C SER A 124 -18.67 7.59 10.98
N ASP A 125 -18.20 6.48 11.55
CA ASP A 125 -17.75 5.33 10.77
C ASP A 125 -18.86 4.28 10.76
N THR A 126 -19.39 3.97 9.57
CA THR A 126 -20.24 2.80 9.38
C THR A 126 -19.36 1.56 9.55
N VAL A 127 -19.36 1.00 10.77
CA VAL A 127 -18.64 -0.23 11.07
C VAL A 127 -19.53 -1.43 10.71
N LYS A 128 -19.01 -2.31 9.86
CA LYS A 128 -19.56 -3.65 9.65
C LYS A 128 -19.17 -4.52 10.84
N LEU A 129 -20.07 -4.68 11.79
CA LEU A 129 -19.91 -5.59 12.93
C LEU A 129 -20.58 -6.93 12.62
N LYS A 130 -19.90 -8.04 12.93
CA LYS A 130 -20.52 -9.37 12.80
C LYS A 130 -21.54 -9.54 13.94
N LYS A 131 -22.72 -10.07 13.63
CA LYS A 131 -23.77 -10.35 14.63
C LYS A 131 -23.27 -11.22 15.80
N SER A 132 -22.31 -12.12 15.55
CA SER A 132 -21.67 -12.94 16.59
C SER A 132 -20.79 -12.14 17.58
N GLU A 133 -20.33 -10.95 17.20
CA GLU A 133 -19.65 -10.00 18.10
C GLU A 133 -20.69 -9.16 18.87
N LEU A 134 -21.85 -8.91 18.27
CA LEU A 134 -22.95 -8.15 18.87
C LEU A 134 -23.79 -8.98 19.86
N GLU A 135 -24.07 -10.25 19.59
CA GLU A 135 -24.80 -11.16 20.49
C GLU A 135 -23.97 -11.49 21.75
N ARG A 136 -22.65 -11.59 21.59
CA ARG A 136 -21.69 -11.67 22.71
C ARG A 136 -21.71 -10.42 23.59
N TRP A 137 -22.20 -9.30 23.04
CA TRP A 137 -22.33 -8.01 23.70
C TRP A 137 -23.71 -7.82 24.35
N LEU A 138 -24.77 -8.30 23.70
CA LEU A 138 -26.17 -8.19 24.15
C LEU A 138 -26.49 -9.10 25.35
N HIS A 139 -25.86 -10.27 25.47
CA HIS A 139 -26.02 -11.11 26.66
C HIS A 139 -25.43 -10.51 27.96
N THR A 140 -24.76 -9.36 27.87
CA THR A 140 -24.17 -8.65 29.02
C THR A 140 -25.06 -7.54 29.60
N LYS A 141 -26.22 -7.23 29.00
CA LYS A 141 -27.08 -6.13 29.44
C LYS A 141 -28.56 -6.45 29.26
N ASP A 142 -29.18 -7.01 30.30
CA ASP A 142 -30.61 -6.83 30.57
C ASP A 142 -30.77 -6.13 31.92
N GLY A 143 -31.47 -5.00 31.90
CA GLY A 143 -31.71 -4.14 33.08
C GLY A 143 -32.33 -2.77 32.76
N SER A 144 -33.47 -2.80 32.04
CA SER A 144 -34.69 -1.95 32.05
C SER A 144 -34.74 -0.43 32.37
N GLU A 145 -35.67 0.23 31.64
CA GLU A 145 -36.44 1.50 31.88
C GLU A 145 -35.75 2.84 31.51
N GLY A 146 -36.33 3.85 30.83
CA GLY A 146 -37.67 4.15 30.27
C GLY A 146 -37.68 5.65 29.84
N MET A 147 -38.35 6.00 28.73
CA MET A 147 -38.46 7.36 28.14
C MET A 147 -39.87 7.95 28.36
N PRO A 148 -40.04 9.28 28.52
CA PRO A 148 -40.68 10.16 27.48
C PRO A 148 -40.17 11.64 27.54
N GLY A 149 -40.34 12.59 26.60
CA GLY A 149 -41.04 12.77 25.33
C GLY A 149 -41.40 14.29 25.13
N ASP A 150 -41.26 14.80 23.90
CA ASP A 150 -42.13 15.78 23.19
C ASP A 150 -41.80 17.30 22.98
N GLN A 151 -42.15 17.75 21.74
CA GLN A 151 -42.37 19.09 21.12
C GLN A 151 -41.18 19.94 20.59
N LEU A 152 -41.22 20.71 19.49
CA LEU A 152 -41.88 20.75 18.16
C LEU A 152 -41.44 22.07 17.46
N ASN A 153 -41.02 22.00 16.19
CA ASN A 153 -41.37 22.88 15.04
C ASN A 153 -40.61 24.15 14.58
N HIS A 154 -40.46 24.20 13.23
CA HIS A 154 -40.46 25.32 12.25
C HIS A 154 -39.14 26.16 12.11
N MET A 155 -38.59 26.51 10.94
CA MET A 155 -39.13 26.98 9.64
C MET A 155 -38.13 26.79 8.48
N ALA A 156 -38.62 26.80 7.22
CA ALA A 156 -37.85 26.74 5.98
C ALA A 156 -37.98 28.02 5.13
N MET A 157 -37.12 28.11 4.09
CA MET A 157 -37.24 28.80 2.77
C MET A 157 -36.23 29.93 2.52
N HIS A 158 -35.37 29.80 1.50
CA HIS A 158 -35.51 30.47 0.20
C HIS A 158 -34.31 30.17 -0.74
N ASP A 159 -34.63 29.77 -1.98
CA ASP A 159 -33.75 29.73 -3.17
C ASP A 159 -34.06 30.95 -4.07
N GLU A 160 -33.04 31.47 -4.78
CA GLU A 160 -33.10 32.03 -6.16
C GLU A 160 -31.68 32.49 -6.63
N PRO A 161 -31.42 32.62 -7.96
CA PRO A 161 -30.18 32.12 -8.59
C PRO A 161 -29.37 33.10 -9.47
N LEU A 162 -28.27 32.56 -10.04
CA LEU A 162 -27.51 32.92 -11.26
C LEU A 162 -26.56 34.14 -11.23
N GLU A 163 -25.29 33.95 -11.65
CA GLU A 163 -24.80 34.40 -12.97
C GLU A 163 -23.32 34.02 -13.25
N ALA A 164 -23.01 33.97 -14.55
CA ALA A 164 -21.79 33.43 -15.16
C ALA A 164 -20.61 34.41 -15.20
N LEU A 165 -19.37 33.90 -15.18
CA LEU A 165 -18.15 34.68 -15.39
C LEU A 165 -17.49 34.37 -16.75
N PRO A 166 -16.78 35.35 -17.36
CA PRO A 166 -16.37 35.31 -18.77
C PRO A 166 -15.02 34.61 -19.00
N ASP A 167 -14.80 34.32 -20.28
CA ASP A 167 -13.68 33.62 -20.92
C ASP A 167 -12.28 33.92 -20.38
N GLY A 168 -11.56 32.84 -20.07
CA GLY A 168 -10.11 32.83 -19.98
C GLY A 168 -9.47 32.63 -21.34
N SER A 169 -8.45 33.44 -21.65
CA SER A 169 -7.23 32.96 -22.31
C SER A 169 -6.19 34.06 -22.44
N LYS A 170 -4.97 33.78 -21.96
CA LYS A 170 -3.69 33.90 -22.69
C LYS A 170 -2.53 33.83 -21.70
N GLY A 171 -1.77 32.74 -21.78
CA GLY A 171 -0.58 32.52 -20.97
C GLY A 171 0.18 31.29 -21.44
N ALA A 172 0.75 31.33 -22.64
CA ALA A 172 1.78 30.38 -23.04
C ALA A 172 3.13 31.13 -23.04
N VAL A 173 4.05 30.66 -22.22
CA VAL A 173 5.45 31.13 -22.15
C VAL A 173 6.19 30.57 -23.38
N PRO A 174 7.05 31.35 -24.07
CA PRO A 174 7.85 30.83 -25.18
C PRO A 174 8.85 29.78 -24.67
N MET A 175 8.96 28.64 -25.37
CA MET A 175 9.91 27.58 -25.03
C MET A 175 11.29 27.84 -25.63
N GLY A 176 12.37 27.56 -24.89
CA GLY A 176 13.73 27.97 -25.27
C GLY A 176 14.46 26.97 -26.16
N THR A 177 14.05 25.70 -26.20
CA THR A 177 14.78 24.65 -26.94
C THR A 177 13.89 23.68 -27.72
N VAL A 178 14.45 23.04 -28.76
CA VAL A 178 13.76 21.98 -29.53
C VAL A 178 13.42 20.77 -28.65
N GLN A 179 14.27 20.43 -27.67
CA GLN A 179 14.02 19.29 -26.77
C GLN A 179 12.82 19.55 -25.85
N GLU A 180 12.68 20.77 -25.33
CA GLU A 180 11.49 21.17 -24.56
C GLU A 180 10.21 21.10 -25.41
N LEU A 181 10.31 21.44 -26.70
CA LEU A 181 9.19 21.36 -27.64
C LEU A 181 8.78 19.91 -27.91
N VAL A 182 9.75 18.99 -28.07
CA VAL A 182 9.50 17.53 -28.22
C VAL A 182 8.84 16.97 -26.97
N ASP A 183 9.38 17.27 -25.79
CA ASP A 183 8.86 16.76 -24.52
C ASP A 183 7.45 17.28 -24.26
N ASN A 184 7.17 18.53 -24.63
CA ASN A 184 5.86 19.14 -24.49
C ASN A 184 4.83 18.56 -25.47
N LEU A 185 5.21 18.34 -26.74
CA LEU A 185 4.34 17.69 -27.72
C LEU A 185 4.01 16.26 -27.30
N ARG A 186 4.99 15.52 -26.77
CA ARG A 186 4.80 14.16 -26.22
C ARG A 186 3.80 14.16 -25.06
N GLN A 187 3.99 15.03 -24.08
CA GLN A 187 3.06 15.15 -22.94
C GLN A 187 1.64 15.52 -23.37
N PHE A 188 1.50 16.39 -24.38
CA PHE A 188 0.19 16.75 -24.91
C PHE A 188 -0.48 15.57 -25.63
N THR A 189 0.24 14.86 -26.49
CA THR A 189 -0.25 13.67 -27.19
C THR A 189 -0.68 12.58 -26.22
N ASP A 190 0.08 12.33 -25.15
CA ASP A 190 -0.26 11.38 -24.09
C ASP A 190 -1.58 11.77 -23.38
N SER A 191 -1.79 13.07 -23.13
CA SER A 191 -3.01 13.60 -22.52
C SER A 191 -4.24 13.41 -23.42
N VAL A 192 -4.10 13.64 -24.73
CA VAL A 192 -5.18 13.39 -25.71
C VAL A 192 -5.48 11.89 -25.80
N HIS A 193 -4.45 11.03 -25.77
CA HIS A 193 -4.61 9.57 -25.76
C HIS A 193 -5.39 9.09 -24.52
N GLN A 194 -5.04 9.58 -23.33
CA GLN A 194 -5.75 9.23 -22.09
C GLN A 194 -7.24 9.61 -22.13
N LYS A 195 -7.57 10.77 -22.72
CA LYS A 195 -8.96 11.20 -22.90
C LYS A 195 -9.71 10.31 -23.90
N ALA A 196 -9.09 9.94 -25.02
CA ALA A 196 -9.68 9.01 -25.98
C ALA A 196 -9.95 7.63 -25.34
N SER A 197 -8.99 7.09 -24.57
CA SER A 197 -9.17 5.83 -23.83
C SER A 197 -10.32 5.87 -22.83
N SER A 198 -10.53 7.03 -22.20
CA SER A 198 -11.66 7.23 -21.27
C SER A 198 -13.00 7.16 -22.00
N VAL A 199 -13.12 7.77 -23.18
CA VAL A 199 -14.34 7.70 -24.01
C VAL A 199 -14.63 6.26 -24.44
N VAL A 200 -13.62 5.50 -24.86
CA VAL A 200 -13.77 4.07 -25.23
C VAL A 200 -14.22 3.24 -24.02
N SER A 201 -13.65 3.49 -22.84
CA SER A 201 -14.08 2.84 -21.60
C SER A 201 -15.55 3.14 -21.28
N TRP A 202 -16.00 4.38 -21.50
CA TRP A 202 -17.40 4.77 -21.31
C TRP A 202 -18.35 4.09 -22.30
N GLN A 203 -17.95 3.97 -23.57
CA GLN A 203 -18.70 3.23 -24.59
C GLN A 203 -18.89 1.76 -24.17
N ASN A 204 -17.81 1.09 -23.75
CA ASN A 204 -17.86 -0.30 -23.29
C ASN A 204 -18.74 -0.47 -22.05
N ALA A 205 -18.73 0.52 -21.14
CA ALA A 205 -19.57 0.49 -19.95
C ALA A 205 -21.06 0.74 -20.24
N LEU A 206 -21.42 1.40 -21.35
CA LEU A 206 -22.82 1.69 -21.69
C LEU A 206 -23.36 0.83 -22.85
N GLU A 207 -22.54 -0.06 -23.43
CA GLU A 207 -22.88 -0.89 -24.60
C GLU A 207 -24.13 -1.77 -24.39
N SER A 208 -24.39 -2.20 -23.15
CA SER A 208 -25.57 -3.01 -22.81
C SER A 208 -26.86 -2.20 -22.64
N MET A 209 -26.80 -0.86 -22.63
CA MET A 209 -27.98 0.00 -22.47
C MET A 209 -28.62 0.30 -23.83
N THR A 210 -29.91 0.01 -23.97
CA THR A 210 -30.64 0.18 -25.23
C THR A 210 -31.51 1.44 -25.28
N ASN A 211 -31.48 2.28 -24.24
CA ASN A 211 -32.29 3.50 -24.19
C ASN A 211 -31.78 4.58 -25.18
N GLU A 212 -32.68 5.45 -25.62
CA GLU A 212 -32.41 6.46 -26.66
C GLU A 212 -31.25 7.40 -26.28
N ARG A 213 -31.11 7.73 -24.99
CA ARG A 213 -30.04 8.58 -24.47
C ARG A 213 -28.67 7.89 -24.55
N ALA A 214 -28.58 6.60 -24.28
CA ALA A 214 -27.37 5.80 -24.46
C ALA A 214 -27.03 5.65 -25.94
N GLN A 215 -28.01 5.45 -26.82
CA GLN A 215 -27.78 5.41 -28.28
C GLN A 215 -27.23 6.75 -28.80
N LYS A 216 -27.78 7.88 -28.33
CA LYS A 216 -27.26 9.22 -28.66
C LYS A 216 -25.85 9.43 -28.11
N PHE A 217 -25.56 8.97 -26.88
CA PHE A 217 -24.21 8.99 -26.32
C PHE A 217 -23.22 8.17 -27.18
N MET A 218 -23.62 6.99 -27.66
CA MET A 218 -22.78 6.16 -28.53
C MET A 218 -22.50 6.82 -29.88
N ALA A 219 -23.47 7.53 -30.45
CA ALA A 219 -23.28 8.30 -31.69
C ALA A 219 -22.32 9.48 -31.48
N ASP A 220 -22.57 10.32 -30.46
CA ASP A 220 -21.75 11.50 -30.15
C ASP A 220 -20.31 11.12 -29.78
N SER A 221 -20.13 10.04 -29.01
CA SER A 221 -18.81 9.53 -28.62
C SER A 221 -18.02 9.00 -29.80
N LYS A 222 -18.68 8.33 -30.75
CA LYS A 222 -18.05 7.88 -31.99
C LYS A 222 -17.59 9.05 -32.85
N GLU A 223 -18.44 10.08 -33.04
CA GLU A 223 -18.07 11.28 -33.79
C GLU A 223 -16.84 11.99 -33.18
N ILE A 224 -16.74 12.01 -31.84
CA ILE A 224 -15.58 12.58 -31.14
C ILE A 224 -14.33 11.73 -31.35
N LEU A 225 -14.42 10.40 -31.27
CA LEU A 225 -13.29 9.50 -31.49
C LEU A 225 -12.77 9.60 -32.93
N ASP A 226 -13.65 9.66 -33.93
CA ASP A 226 -13.28 9.86 -35.34
C ASP A 226 -12.52 11.19 -35.53
N LYS A 227 -12.92 12.26 -34.82
CA LYS A 227 -12.20 13.55 -34.84
C LYS A 227 -10.86 13.52 -34.11
N LEU A 228 -10.73 12.72 -33.05
CA LEU A 228 -9.48 12.54 -32.32
C LEU A 228 -8.47 11.72 -33.12
N GLU A 229 -8.93 10.75 -33.92
CA GLU A 229 -8.08 9.99 -34.84
C GLU A 229 -7.39 10.91 -35.85
N ALA A 230 -8.14 11.82 -36.48
CA ALA A 230 -7.58 12.86 -37.34
C ALA A 230 -6.61 13.81 -36.59
N CYS A 231 -6.83 14.07 -35.30
CA CYS A 231 -5.90 14.84 -34.48
C CYS A 231 -4.60 14.07 -34.19
N PHE A 232 -4.67 12.75 -34.00
CA PHE A 232 -3.49 11.93 -33.77
C PHE A 232 -2.60 11.84 -35.01
N GLU A 233 -3.19 11.77 -36.20
CA GLU A 233 -2.43 11.84 -37.46
C GLU A 233 -1.70 13.19 -37.59
N ALA A 234 -2.39 14.30 -37.34
CA ALA A 234 -1.78 15.64 -37.36
C ALA A 234 -0.69 15.82 -36.30
N LEU A 235 -0.87 15.28 -35.09
CA LEU A 235 0.13 15.31 -34.01
C LEU A 235 1.34 14.42 -34.32
N ALA A 236 1.13 13.28 -34.99
CA ALA A 236 2.21 12.38 -35.40
C ALA A 236 3.06 13.00 -36.51
N GLU A 237 2.43 13.65 -37.50
CA GLU A 237 3.13 14.40 -38.54
C GLU A 237 3.91 15.58 -37.97
N CYS A 238 3.32 16.30 -37.00
CA CYS A 238 3.99 17.36 -36.26
C CYS A 238 5.20 16.81 -35.49
N ALA A 239 5.05 15.69 -34.78
CA ALA A 239 6.13 15.07 -34.02
C ALA A 239 7.29 14.62 -34.90
N HIS A 240 6.99 14.01 -36.06
CA HIS A 240 8.02 13.64 -37.04
C HIS A 240 8.77 14.88 -37.56
N THR A 241 8.07 15.98 -37.81
CA THR A 241 8.69 17.22 -38.33
C THR A 241 9.58 17.91 -37.28
N VAL A 242 9.17 17.87 -36.01
CA VAL A 242 9.96 18.41 -34.89
C VAL A 242 11.21 17.54 -34.64
N ASP A 243 11.08 16.21 -34.69
CA ASP A 243 12.18 15.28 -34.43
C ASP A 243 13.21 15.24 -35.57
N SER A 244 12.77 15.44 -36.81
CA SER A 244 13.66 15.53 -37.98
C SER A 244 14.46 16.84 -38.06
N ARG A 245 14.12 17.84 -37.22
CA ARG A 245 14.74 19.19 -37.17
C ARG A 245 14.79 19.91 -38.52
N GLN A 246 13.85 19.63 -39.41
CA GLN A 246 13.86 20.14 -40.79
C GLN A 246 13.44 21.61 -40.93
N LYS A 247 12.99 22.27 -39.86
CA LYS A 247 12.51 23.66 -39.85
C LYS A 247 13.09 24.50 -38.71
N PRO A 248 13.14 25.84 -38.83
CA PRO A 248 13.52 26.75 -37.75
C PRO A 248 12.62 26.61 -36.52
N LEU A 249 13.17 26.86 -35.32
CA LEU A 249 12.47 26.70 -34.04
C LEU A 249 11.15 27.50 -33.96
N GLU A 250 11.11 28.70 -34.51
CA GLU A 250 9.91 29.57 -34.53
C GLU A 250 8.77 28.96 -35.36
N GLU A 251 9.10 28.32 -36.48
CA GLU A 251 8.11 27.61 -37.30
C GLU A 251 7.62 26.33 -36.60
N LEU A 252 8.52 25.59 -35.95
CA LEU A 252 8.17 24.40 -35.17
C LEU A 252 7.25 24.75 -34.00
N GLN A 253 7.52 25.86 -33.30
CA GLN A 253 6.66 26.36 -32.23
C GLN A 253 5.25 26.72 -32.72
N LYS A 254 5.17 27.40 -33.88
CA LYS A 254 3.89 27.73 -34.51
C LYS A 254 3.10 26.47 -34.89
N MET A 255 3.76 25.49 -35.52
CA MET A 255 3.15 24.21 -35.90
C MET A 255 2.62 23.43 -34.68
N VAL A 256 3.40 23.37 -33.59
CA VAL A 256 2.95 22.71 -32.35
C VAL A 256 1.75 23.43 -31.74
N GLN A 257 1.70 24.75 -31.81
CA GLN A 257 0.55 25.51 -31.31
C GLN A 257 -0.71 25.31 -32.17
N GLU A 258 -0.57 25.27 -33.48
CA GLU A 258 -1.68 24.99 -34.41
C GLU A 258 -2.23 23.56 -34.21
N ALA A 259 -1.35 22.56 -34.03
CA ALA A 259 -1.77 21.19 -33.74
C ALA A 259 -2.53 21.06 -32.41
N LYS A 260 -2.14 21.84 -31.39
CA LYS A 260 -2.85 21.90 -30.10
C LYS A 260 -4.21 22.57 -30.20
N GLU A 261 -4.32 23.68 -30.94
CA GLU A 261 -5.60 24.33 -31.18
C GLU A 261 -6.54 23.43 -31.97
N PHE A 262 -6.03 22.68 -32.95
CA PHE A 262 -6.81 21.70 -33.70
C PHE A 262 -7.39 20.60 -32.78
N ALA A 263 -6.60 20.10 -31.82
CA ALA A 263 -7.05 19.10 -30.84
C ALA A 263 -7.95 19.66 -29.71
N ARG A 264 -8.09 20.98 -29.58
CA ARG A 264 -8.83 21.63 -28.48
C ARG A 264 -10.34 21.39 -28.56
N ALA A 265 -10.93 21.57 -29.74
CA ALA A 265 -12.36 21.42 -29.96
C ALA A 265 -12.91 20.02 -29.59
N PRO A 266 -12.32 18.89 -30.05
CA PRO A 266 -12.76 17.57 -29.62
C PRO A 266 -12.50 17.34 -28.13
N CYS A 267 -11.39 17.83 -27.56
CA CYS A 267 -11.09 17.70 -26.14
C CYS A 267 -12.13 18.39 -25.22
N VAL A 268 -12.68 19.54 -25.63
CA VAL A 268 -13.75 20.24 -24.88
C VAL A 268 -15.04 19.43 -24.94
N LYS A 269 -15.37 18.83 -26.08
CA LYS A 269 -16.57 18.00 -26.23
C LYS A 269 -16.52 16.73 -25.36
N ILE A 270 -15.33 16.20 -25.06
CA ILE A 270 -15.16 15.06 -24.13
C ILE A 270 -15.65 15.40 -22.72
N LEU A 271 -15.48 16.64 -22.24
CA LEU A 271 -15.95 17.05 -20.91
C LEU A 271 -17.48 17.04 -20.82
N ALA A 272 -18.16 17.50 -21.86
CA ALA A 272 -19.62 17.40 -21.96
C ALA A 272 -20.08 15.93 -22.05
N LEU A 273 -19.30 15.09 -22.73
CA LEU A 273 -19.54 13.66 -22.84
C LEU A 273 -19.37 12.95 -21.49
N GLU A 274 -18.37 13.33 -20.69
CA GLU A 274 -18.11 12.79 -19.36
C GLU A 274 -19.30 13.00 -18.41
N HIS A 275 -19.87 14.20 -18.43
CA HIS A 275 -21.05 14.51 -17.62
C HIS A 275 -22.25 13.62 -17.99
N ARG A 276 -22.50 13.42 -19.29
CA ARG A 276 -23.57 12.52 -19.78
C ARG A 276 -23.30 11.07 -19.42
N TYR A 277 -22.04 10.62 -19.50
CA TYR A 277 -21.65 9.28 -19.05
C TYR A 277 -21.96 9.08 -17.57
N LYS A 278 -21.62 10.04 -16.70
CA LYS A 278 -21.88 9.95 -15.25
C LYS A 278 -23.37 9.79 -14.95
N LEU A 279 -24.23 10.54 -15.63
CA LEU A 279 -25.69 10.41 -15.49
C LEU A 279 -26.20 9.04 -15.96
N LEU A 280 -25.77 8.58 -17.14
CA LEU A 280 -26.18 7.28 -17.69
C LEU A 280 -25.65 6.10 -16.85
N ASN A 281 -24.45 6.22 -16.28
CA ASN A 281 -23.86 5.19 -15.43
C ASN A 281 -24.53 5.13 -14.05
N ALA A 282 -25.01 6.26 -13.52
CA ALA A 282 -25.84 6.28 -12.31
C ALA A 282 -27.20 5.62 -12.56
N GLU A 283 -27.82 5.85 -13.73
CA GLU A 283 -29.04 5.16 -14.16
C GLU A 283 -28.82 3.65 -14.33
N ARG A 284 -27.69 3.25 -14.93
CA ARG A 284 -27.30 1.83 -15.08
C ARG A 284 -27.18 1.10 -13.75
N LYS A 285 -26.69 1.79 -12.70
CA LYS A 285 -26.44 1.23 -11.37
C LYS A 285 -27.67 1.21 -10.46
N GLY A 286 -28.84 1.62 -10.95
CA GLY A 286 -30.09 1.59 -10.18
C GLY A 286 -30.15 2.56 -9.00
N THR A 287 -29.20 3.50 -8.90
CA THR A 287 -29.26 4.60 -7.93
C THR A 287 -30.40 5.54 -8.32
N LYS A 288 -31.41 5.67 -7.44
CA LYS A 288 -32.55 6.58 -7.63
C LYS A 288 -32.06 7.98 -8.01
N ARG A 289 -32.60 8.55 -9.09
CA ARG A 289 -32.41 9.96 -9.45
C ARG A 289 -32.82 10.86 -8.28
N PRO A 290 -32.22 12.06 -8.13
CA PRO A 290 -32.87 13.15 -7.41
C PRO A 290 -34.23 13.42 -8.06
N ARG A 291 -35.30 13.50 -7.27
CA ARG A 291 -36.65 13.77 -7.76
C ARG A 291 -36.71 15.17 -8.38
N GLU A 292 -37.02 15.24 -9.66
CA GLU A 292 -37.69 16.40 -10.26
C GLU A 292 -39.20 16.23 -10.03
N ASN A 293 -39.85 17.31 -9.57
CA ASN A 293 -41.27 17.38 -9.26
C ASN A 293 -42.12 17.38 -10.55
N GLY A 294 -43.21 16.60 -10.58
CA GLY A 294 -44.29 16.75 -11.57
C GLY A 294 -45.19 15.52 -11.70
N PRO A 295 -46.50 15.68 -12.02
CA PRO A 295 -47.58 15.00 -11.29
C PRO A 295 -48.27 13.82 -12.00
N GLU A 296 -49.11 13.18 -11.19
CA GLU A 296 -50.07 12.07 -11.31
C GLU A 296 -50.73 11.68 -12.66
N GLY A 297 -51.15 10.40 -12.71
CA GLY A 297 -52.11 9.79 -13.65
C GLY A 297 -51.51 8.60 -14.40
N GLY A 298 -52.07 7.39 -14.54
CA GLY A 298 -53.36 6.76 -14.26
C GLY A 298 -53.31 5.34 -14.85
N ASN A 299 -54.25 4.47 -14.45
CA ASN A 299 -54.33 3.02 -14.69
C ASN A 299 -54.23 2.51 -16.15
N GLY A 300 -53.89 1.22 -16.32
CA GLY A 300 -54.28 0.43 -17.50
C GLY A 300 -53.57 -0.92 -17.69
N ASP A 301 -54.29 -2.02 -17.48
CA ASP A 301 -53.90 -3.43 -17.71
C ASP A 301 -53.69 -3.79 -19.19
N GLY A 302 -52.86 -4.81 -19.47
CA GLY A 302 -52.78 -5.47 -20.78
C GLY A 302 -51.73 -6.60 -20.87
N GLU A 303 -52.21 -7.84 -21.05
CA GLU A 303 -51.43 -9.08 -21.28
C GLU A 303 -50.57 -9.09 -22.57
N PRO A 304 -49.54 -9.98 -22.68
CA PRO A 304 -48.61 -10.00 -23.80
C PRO A 304 -48.93 -11.05 -24.89
N ALA A 305 -48.57 -10.73 -26.15
CA ALA A 305 -48.45 -11.71 -27.25
C ALA A 305 -47.04 -11.66 -27.91
N PRO A 306 -46.49 -12.79 -28.41
CA PRO A 306 -45.07 -12.92 -28.80
C PRO A 306 -44.85 -12.87 -30.33
N LYS A 307 -43.63 -12.52 -30.81
CA LYS A 307 -42.94 -13.18 -31.97
C LYS A 307 -41.58 -12.57 -32.39
N ALA A 308 -40.60 -13.48 -32.49
CA ALA A 308 -39.61 -13.70 -33.58
C ALA A 308 -38.88 -12.51 -34.26
N GLY A 309 -37.58 -12.34 -33.95
CA GLY A 309 -36.70 -11.42 -34.71
C GLY A 309 -35.17 -11.66 -34.61
N ALA A 310 -34.69 -12.78 -34.07
CA ALA A 310 -33.27 -12.93 -33.68
C ALA A 310 -32.33 -13.55 -34.74
N LYS A 311 -32.84 -14.18 -35.83
CA LYS A 311 -31.97 -14.99 -36.71
C LYS A 311 -31.36 -14.25 -37.92
N SER A 312 -31.80 -13.04 -38.29
CA SER A 312 -31.24 -12.34 -39.47
C SER A 312 -30.07 -11.39 -39.15
N LYS A 313 -29.99 -10.82 -37.94
CA LYS A 313 -28.93 -9.85 -37.56
C LYS A 313 -27.54 -10.49 -37.36
N ALA A 314 -27.46 -11.76 -36.97
CA ALA A 314 -26.18 -12.45 -36.72
C ALA A 314 -25.36 -12.73 -38.01
N LYS A 315 -26.02 -12.94 -39.16
CA LYS A 315 -25.34 -13.25 -40.42
C LYS A 315 -24.69 -12.04 -41.10
N ALA A 316 -25.23 -10.83 -40.90
CA ALA A 316 -24.70 -9.60 -41.47
C ALA A 316 -23.44 -9.10 -40.71
N ALA A 317 -23.42 -9.23 -39.38
CA ALA A 317 -22.27 -8.86 -38.55
C ALA A 317 -21.05 -9.77 -38.78
N ALA A 318 -21.28 -11.08 -39.00
CA ALA A 318 -20.21 -12.04 -39.26
C ALA A 318 -19.51 -11.82 -40.63
N LYS A 319 -20.25 -11.36 -41.65
CA LYS A 319 -19.68 -11.09 -42.99
C LYS A 319 -18.84 -9.81 -43.02
N LYS A 320 -19.18 -8.80 -42.20
CA LYS A 320 -18.44 -7.53 -42.12
C LYS A 320 -17.13 -7.65 -41.32
N LYS A 321 -17.10 -8.47 -40.26
CA LYS A 321 -15.86 -8.80 -39.50
C LYS A 321 -14.83 -9.59 -40.33
N LYS A 322 -15.26 -10.44 -41.27
CA LYS A 322 -14.37 -11.29 -42.08
C LYS A 322 -13.52 -10.52 -43.11
N ASN A 323 -14.00 -9.38 -43.61
CA ASN A 323 -13.28 -8.60 -44.63
C ASN A 323 -12.18 -7.70 -44.04
N VAL A 324 -12.36 -7.17 -42.83
CA VAL A 324 -11.32 -6.38 -42.12
C VAL A 324 -10.16 -7.29 -41.67
N LEU A 325 -10.46 -8.52 -41.26
CA LEU A 325 -9.47 -9.54 -40.87
C LEU A 325 -8.63 -10.09 -42.05
N LEU A 326 -9.11 -9.98 -43.30
CA LEU A 326 -8.34 -10.42 -44.48
C LEU A 326 -7.25 -9.42 -44.89
N GLN A 327 -7.43 -8.13 -44.58
CA GLN A 327 -6.44 -7.08 -44.88
C GLN A 327 -5.22 -7.16 -43.93
N HIS A 328 -5.40 -7.47 -42.65
CA HIS A 328 -4.29 -7.61 -41.68
C HIS A 328 -3.50 -8.93 -41.82
N ARG A 329 -4.02 -9.95 -42.51
CA ARG A 329 -3.40 -11.28 -42.61
C ARG A 329 -2.20 -11.36 -43.56
N ARG A 330 -1.96 -10.33 -44.39
CA ARG A 330 -0.91 -10.35 -45.44
C ARG A 330 0.47 -9.85 -45.00
N LEU A 331 0.62 -9.21 -43.84
CA LEU A 331 1.90 -8.63 -43.39
C LEU A 331 2.57 -9.37 -42.20
N LEU A 332 1.86 -10.24 -41.51
CA LEU A 332 2.33 -10.88 -40.27
C LEU A 332 3.24 -12.13 -40.38
N PRO A 333 3.28 -12.91 -41.48
CA PRO A 333 4.15 -14.10 -41.54
C PRO A 333 5.65 -13.79 -41.74
N ALA A 334 6.01 -12.56 -42.15
CA ALA A 334 7.38 -12.25 -42.57
C ALA A 334 8.30 -11.74 -41.44
N LEU A 335 7.76 -11.16 -40.36
CA LEU A 335 8.56 -10.52 -39.32
C LEU A 335 9.42 -11.48 -38.48
N PRO A 336 8.89 -12.64 -38.01
CA PRO A 336 9.69 -13.58 -37.22
C PRO A 336 10.81 -14.23 -38.04
N ALA A 337 10.54 -14.50 -39.33
CA ALA A 337 11.51 -15.08 -40.26
C ALA A 337 12.61 -14.08 -40.64
N LEU A 338 12.30 -12.77 -40.72
CA LEU A 338 13.30 -11.72 -40.97
C LEU A 338 14.25 -11.55 -39.78
N LEU A 339 13.72 -11.60 -38.55
CA LEU A 339 14.50 -11.41 -37.32
C LEU A 339 15.44 -12.60 -37.04
N LEU A 340 14.96 -13.83 -37.29
CA LEU A 340 15.80 -15.03 -37.24
C LEU A 340 16.89 -15.00 -38.30
N ARG A 341 16.61 -14.54 -39.53
CA ARG A 341 17.62 -14.35 -40.58
C ARG A 341 18.69 -13.32 -40.20
N VAL A 342 18.30 -12.22 -39.53
CA VAL A 342 19.24 -11.16 -39.08
C VAL A 342 20.15 -11.66 -37.95
N LEU A 343 19.64 -12.52 -37.07
CA LEU A 343 20.43 -13.12 -35.98
C LEU A 343 21.32 -14.28 -36.47
N GLU A 344 20.88 -15.05 -37.48
CA GLU A 344 21.67 -16.13 -38.10
C GLU A 344 22.77 -15.63 -39.05
N LEU A 345 22.58 -14.48 -39.70
CA LEU A 345 23.54 -13.92 -40.67
C LEU A 345 24.74 -13.20 -40.03
N HIS A 346 24.78 -13.00 -38.71
CA HIS A 346 25.91 -12.36 -38.03
C HIS A 346 26.39 -13.10 -36.76
N PRO A 347 27.03 -14.28 -36.89
CA PRO A 347 27.59 -15.01 -35.75
C PRO A 347 28.90 -14.41 -35.18
N GLY A 348 29.43 -13.34 -35.78
CA GLY A 348 30.82 -12.89 -35.58
C GLY A 348 31.03 -11.50 -34.99
N VAL A 349 29.99 -10.75 -34.62
CA VAL A 349 30.19 -9.38 -34.09
C VAL A 349 30.29 -9.42 -32.56
N GLN A 350 31.45 -9.87 -32.07
CA GLN A 350 31.86 -9.62 -30.69
C GLN A 350 32.23 -8.14 -30.50
N SER A 351 31.59 -7.52 -29.51
CA SER A 351 32.00 -6.29 -28.83
C SER A 351 31.93 -4.96 -29.60
N LYS A 352 31.27 -3.98 -28.95
CA LYS A 352 31.34 -2.52 -29.14
C LYS A 352 30.51 -1.78 -30.20
N ALA A 353 29.72 -2.42 -31.07
CA ALA A 353 29.01 -1.63 -32.11
C ALA A 353 27.55 -2.05 -32.39
N PHE A 354 26.69 -2.07 -31.38
CA PHE A 354 25.25 -1.77 -31.55
C PHE A 354 24.68 -1.33 -30.20
N GLY A 355 24.33 -0.05 -30.09
CA GLY A 355 23.52 0.47 -28.98
C GLY A 355 22.07 -0.01 -29.07
N LEU A 356 21.83 -1.31 -28.97
CA LEU A 356 20.50 -1.86 -28.75
C LEU A 356 20.17 -1.71 -27.26
N GLY A 357 19.82 -0.49 -26.88
CA GLY A 357 19.40 -0.14 -25.53
C GLY A 357 18.09 -0.83 -25.14
N LYS A 358 17.90 -1.03 -23.83
CA LYS A 358 16.72 -1.42 -23.01
C LYS A 358 15.29 -1.53 -23.60
N ALA A 359 14.97 -0.95 -24.76
CA ALA A 359 13.62 -0.88 -25.33
C ALA A 359 13.12 -2.15 -26.05
N PRO A 360 13.90 -2.87 -26.88
CA PRO A 360 13.37 -3.98 -27.70
C PRO A 360 12.94 -5.20 -26.88
N ALA A 361 13.63 -5.52 -25.79
CA ALA A 361 13.28 -6.65 -24.93
C ALA A 361 12.00 -6.37 -24.10
N ILE A 362 11.83 -5.12 -23.65
CA ILE A 362 10.63 -4.65 -22.96
C ILE A 362 9.46 -4.56 -23.96
N GLN A 363 9.70 -4.03 -25.17
CA GLN A 363 8.73 -4.02 -26.27
C GLN A 363 8.33 -5.43 -26.72
N LEU A 364 9.24 -6.41 -26.67
CA LEU A 364 8.91 -7.81 -26.96
C LEU A 364 7.92 -8.37 -25.92
N ALA A 365 8.13 -8.05 -24.64
CA ALA A 365 7.23 -8.45 -23.56
C ALA A 365 5.87 -7.73 -23.64
N GLU A 366 5.86 -6.44 -24.01
CA GLU A 366 4.66 -5.64 -24.22
C GLU A 366 3.86 -6.11 -25.46
N HIS A 367 4.53 -6.43 -26.57
CA HIS A 367 3.88 -7.01 -27.76
C HIS A 367 3.35 -8.42 -27.49
N ALA A 368 4.06 -9.25 -26.72
CA ALA A 368 3.55 -10.55 -26.29
C ALA A 368 2.28 -10.41 -25.41
N GLN A 369 2.20 -9.36 -24.58
CA GLN A 369 1.01 -9.05 -23.80
C GLN A 369 -0.16 -8.52 -24.65
N ALA A 370 0.10 -7.72 -25.68
CA ALA A 370 -0.93 -7.25 -26.61
C ALA A 370 -1.57 -8.41 -27.39
N ILE A 371 -0.74 -9.37 -27.86
CA ILE A 371 -1.20 -10.58 -28.55
C ILE A 371 -2.10 -11.44 -27.64
N LEU A 372 -1.79 -11.52 -26.34
CA LEU A 372 -2.58 -12.25 -25.35
C LEU A 372 -3.96 -11.63 -25.11
N ALA A 373 -4.07 -10.31 -25.16
CA ALA A 373 -5.33 -9.61 -24.98
C ALA A 373 -6.28 -9.84 -26.17
N ASP A 374 -5.73 -9.86 -27.39
CA ASP A 374 -6.50 -10.11 -28.62
C ASP A 374 -6.95 -11.56 -28.76
N ASP A 375 -6.10 -12.54 -28.44
CA ASP A 375 -6.46 -13.97 -28.52
C ASP A 375 -7.55 -14.35 -27.49
N ALA A 376 -7.53 -13.73 -26.32
CA ALA A 376 -8.57 -13.88 -25.29
C ALA A 376 -9.91 -13.27 -25.74
N ALA A 377 -9.88 -12.12 -26.42
CA ALA A 377 -11.06 -11.48 -26.98
C ALA A 377 -11.68 -12.28 -28.16
N LEU A 378 -10.88 -13.11 -28.84
CA LEU A 378 -11.30 -13.97 -29.95
C LEU A 378 -11.72 -15.39 -29.52
N GLY A 379 -11.67 -15.71 -28.23
CA GLY A 379 -12.10 -17.02 -27.70
C GLY A 379 -11.23 -18.20 -28.17
N VAL A 380 -10.00 -17.91 -28.63
CA VAL A 380 -9.08 -18.92 -29.16
C VAL A 380 -8.47 -19.70 -27.99
N ARG A 381 -8.92 -20.93 -27.75
CA ARG A 381 -8.24 -21.87 -26.85
C ARG A 381 -7.08 -22.54 -27.58
N ARG A 382 -5.91 -21.91 -27.58
CA ARG A 382 -4.66 -22.60 -27.91
C ARG A 382 -4.09 -23.23 -26.64
N SER A 383 -3.71 -24.50 -26.71
CA SER A 383 -2.88 -25.17 -25.71
C SER A 383 -1.58 -24.38 -25.53
N ASP A 384 -1.42 -23.83 -24.32
CA ASP A 384 -0.55 -22.73 -23.86
C ASP A 384 0.86 -22.59 -24.51
N PRO A 385 1.00 -21.87 -25.64
CA PRO A 385 2.30 -21.59 -26.25
C PRO A 385 2.97 -20.34 -25.65
N VAL A 386 2.23 -19.50 -24.92
CA VAL A 386 2.72 -18.19 -24.44
C VAL A 386 3.33 -18.29 -23.04
N LEU A 387 2.79 -19.13 -22.15
CA LEU A 387 3.56 -19.55 -20.97
C LEU A 387 4.84 -20.26 -21.39
N HIS A 388 4.79 -21.04 -22.48
CA HIS A 388 5.98 -21.66 -23.06
C HIS A 388 6.94 -20.60 -23.62
N ALA A 389 6.50 -19.63 -24.43
CA ALA A 389 7.36 -18.59 -25.01
C ALA A 389 7.95 -17.62 -23.96
N ALA A 390 7.20 -17.25 -22.92
CA ALA A 390 7.75 -16.50 -21.80
C ALA A 390 8.72 -17.35 -20.98
N ARG A 391 8.44 -18.65 -20.75
CA ARG A 391 9.41 -19.58 -20.15
C ARG A 391 10.66 -19.71 -21.02
N GLU A 392 10.52 -19.79 -22.34
CA GLU A 392 11.63 -19.80 -23.29
C GLU A 392 12.39 -18.46 -23.32
N ALA A 393 11.75 -17.31 -23.10
CA ALA A 393 12.41 -16.01 -23.00
C ALA A 393 13.24 -15.88 -21.71
N PHE A 394 12.73 -16.35 -20.57
CA PHE A 394 13.50 -16.38 -19.33
C PHE A 394 14.57 -17.48 -19.33
N LYS A 395 14.30 -18.63 -19.96
CA LYS A 395 15.35 -19.58 -20.33
C LYS A 395 16.37 -18.91 -21.24
N ALA A 396 15.96 -18.11 -22.22
CA ALA A 396 16.89 -17.40 -23.10
C ALA A 396 17.71 -16.37 -22.32
N PHE A 397 17.17 -15.73 -21.29
CA PHE A 397 17.96 -14.90 -20.36
C PHE A 397 18.96 -15.71 -19.57
N ASP A 398 18.60 -16.92 -19.14
CA ASP A 398 19.52 -17.85 -18.48
C ASP A 398 20.64 -18.32 -19.44
N HIS A 399 20.27 -18.74 -20.66
CA HIS A 399 21.19 -19.14 -21.72
C HIS A 399 22.07 -17.98 -22.22
N SER A 400 21.56 -16.75 -22.18
CA SER A 400 22.30 -15.53 -22.52
C SER A 400 23.08 -14.95 -21.34
N GLY A 401 23.05 -15.62 -20.18
CA GLY A 401 23.71 -15.17 -18.96
C GLY A 401 23.19 -13.84 -18.40
N LEU A 402 21.99 -13.41 -18.74
CA LEU A 402 21.35 -12.17 -18.25
C LEU A 402 20.67 -12.37 -16.89
N ARG A 403 20.31 -13.61 -16.55
CA ARG A 403 19.82 -13.99 -15.22
C ARG A 403 21.01 -14.38 -14.34
N GLY A 404 21.05 -13.89 -13.10
CA GLY A 404 22.08 -14.29 -12.14
C GLY A 404 21.88 -15.73 -11.65
N PRO A 405 22.95 -16.38 -11.14
CA PRO A 405 22.91 -17.76 -10.66
C PRO A 405 22.29 -17.87 -9.27
N ILE A 406 21.15 -17.21 -9.06
CA ILE A 406 20.36 -17.23 -7.83
C ILE A 406 19.25 -18.27 -7.99
N ASP A 407 19.27 -19.26 -7.11
CA ASP A 407 18.28 -20.33 -7.07
C ASP A 407 17.02 -19.84 -6.34
N VAL A 408 15.87 -20.01 -6.98
CA VAL A 408 14.56 -19.79 -6.34
C VAL A 408 14.15 -21.14 -5.75
N SER A 409 14.21 -21.24 -4.43
CA SER A 409 13.77 -22.41 -3.68
C SER A 409 12.25 -22.57 -3.74
N ALA A 410 11.78 -23.80 -3.59
CA ALA A 410 10.39 -24.12 -3.37
C ALA A 410 10.19 -24.47 -1.89
N GLY A 411 9.08 -24.01 -1.31
CA GLY A 411 8.68 -24.32 0.07
C GLY A 411 7.17 -24.49 0.17
N GLN A 412 6.71 -25.03 1.29
CA GLN A 412 5.28 -25.25 1.52
C GLN A 412 4.66 -24.01 2.16
N ILE A 413 3.62 -23.46 1.53
CA ILE A 413 2.77 -22.39 2.06
C ILE A 413 1.30 -22.75 1.82
N GLY A 414 0.54 -23.00 2.88
CA GLY A 414 -0.81 -23.55 2.82
C GLY A 414 -0.86 -24.82 1.98
N ASP A 415 -1.77 -24.82 0.99
CA ASP A 415 -1.93 -25.92 0.04
C ASP A 415 -0.88 -25.92 -1.10
N ASP A 416 -0.03 -24.90 -1.21
CA ASP A 416 1.02 -24.83 -2.23
C ASP A 416 2.34 -25.40 -1.70
N GLU A 417 2.59 -26.68 -2.01
CA GLU A 417 3.83 -27.38 -1.66
C GLU A 417 5.09 -26.84 -2.36
N ARG A 418 4.93 -25.98 -3.38
CA ARG A 418 6.04 -25.47 -4.19
C ARG A 418 6.05 -23.96 -4.33
N TYR A 419 5.67 -23.27 -3.26
CA TYR A 419 5.70 -21.82 -3.18
C TYR A 419 7.13 -21.27 -3.37
N PRO A 420 7.36 -20.30 -4.27
CA PRO A 420 8.69 -19.78 -4.57
C PRO A 420 9.20 -18.82 -3.50
N TRP A 421 10.46 -18.98 -3.10
CA TRP A 421 11.18 -18.08 -2.20
C TRP A 421 12.68 -18.13 -2.45
N ILE A 422 13.43 -17.18 -1.88
CA ILE A 422 14.89 -17.14 -1.99
C ILE A 422 15.50 -17.31 -0.61
N LYS A 423 16.34 -18.34 -0.46
CA LYS A 423 17.18 -18.53 0.72
C LYS A 423 18.28 -17.48 0.75
N LEU A 424 18.58 -16.93 1.93
CA LEU A 424 19.74 -16.09 2.13
C LEU A 424 21.00 -16.86 1.76
N THR A 425 21.10 -18.13 2.16
CA THR A 425 22.27 -18.95 1.87
C THR A 425 22.52 -19.13 0.37
N ASP A 426 21.47 -19.26 -0.44
CA ASP A 426 21.59 -19.38 -1.89
C ASP A 426 21.90 -18.03 -2.57
N MET A 427 21.33 -16.93 -2.06
CA MET A 427 21.71 -15.58 -2.47
C MET A 427 23.21 -15.32 -2.26
N VAL A 428 23.75 -15.67 -1.09
CA VAL A 428 25.16 -15.48 -0.75
C VAL A 428 26.08 -16.34 -1.63
N LYS A 429 25.71 -17.61 -1.88
CA LYS A 429 26.44 -18.47 -2.82
C LYS A 429 26.43 -17.88 -4.24
N ALA A 430 25.31 -17.32 -4.68
CA ALA A 430 25.19 -16.69 -5.98
C ALA A 430 26.09 -15.44 -6.11
N LEU A 431 26.13 -14.59 -5.07
CA LEU A 431 27.05 -13.46 -5.00
C LEU A 431 28.51 -13.91 -5.07
N SER A 432 28.86 -15.02 -4.42
CA SER A 432 30.20 -15.62 -4.55
C SER A 432 30.50 -16.09 -5.98
N LYS A 433 29.55 -16.73 -6.67
CA LYS A 433 29.71 -17.13 -8.09
C LYS A 433 29.89 -15.91 -9.00
N LEU A 434 29.19 -14.81 -8.70
CA LEU A 434 29.28 -13.54 -9.40
C LEU A 434 30.53 -12.72 -9.04
N ARG A 435 31.36 -13.18 -8.09
CA ARG A 435 32.49 -12.42 -7.51
C ARG A 435 32.06 -11.06 -6.94
N ARG A 436 30.82 -10.99 -6.43
CA ARG A 436 30.22 -9.79 -5.85
C ARG A 436 29.95 -9.92 -4.34
N VAL A 437 30.82 -10.62 -3.61
CA VAL A 437 30.70 -10.75 -2.13
C VAL A 437 31.01 -9.42 -1.43
N ASP A 438 31.70 -8.50 -2.12
CA ASP A 438 32.00 -7.14 -1.67
C ASP A 438 30.74 -6.38 -1.21
N VAL A 439 29.59 -6.61 -1.84
CA VAL A 439 28.33 -5.94 -1.48
C VAL A 439 27.79 -6.33 -0.10
N LEU A 440 28.28 -7.44 0.47
CA LEU A 440 27.92 -7.89 1.83
C LEU A 440 28.94 -7.43 2.87
N LEU A 441 30.14 -7.03 2.44
CA LEU A 441 31.23 -6.66 3.33
C LEU A 441 31.25 -5.15 3.55
N PRO A 442 31.63 -4.68 4.75
CA PRO A 442 31.72 -3.25 5.02
C PRO A 442 32.91 -2.56 4.32
N SER A 443 33.82 -3.33 3.71
CA SER A 443 34.90 -2.85 2.86
C SER A 443 35.26 -3.89 1.80
N SER A 444 35.75 -3.42 0.65
CA SER A 444 36.33 -4.28 -0.39
C SER A 444 37.69 -4.87 0.02
N ASP A 445 38.38 -4.23 0.97
CA ASP A 445 39.55 -4.80 1.64
C ASP A 445 39.10 -5.75 2.74
N LEU A 446 39.45 -7.03 2.59
CA LEU A 446 39.06 -8.09 3.52
C LEU A 446 39.64 -7.89 4.94
N GLN A 447 40.86 -7.38 5.07
CA GLN A 447 41.46 -7.15 6.39
C GLN A 447 40.75 -6.00 7.09
N GLN A 448 40.44 -4.94 6.35
CA GLN A 448 39.64 -3.84 6.86
C GLN A 448 38.22 -4.30 7.22
N ALA A 449 37.59 -5.13 6.38
CA ALA A 449 36.26 -5.67 6.64
C ALA A 449 36.21 -6.49 7.94
N ARG A 450 37.22 -7.36 8.15
CA ARG A 450 37.36 -8.14 9.39
C ARG A 450 37.49 -7.26 10.64
N ALA A 451 38.32 -6.22 10.56
CA ALA A 451 38.50 -5.28 11.66
C ALA A 451 37.20 -4.52 11.97
N ILE A 452 36.48 -4.08 10.92
CA ILE A 452 35.20 -3.41 11.06
C ILE A 452 34.16 -4.34 11.72
N LEU A 453 34.01 -5.58 11.25
CA LEU A 453 33.03 -6.52 11.81
C LEU A 453 33.35 -6.90 13.26
N SER A 454 34.63 -7.13 13.57
CA SER A 454 35.08 -7.37 14.94
C SER A 454 34.70 -6.20 15.87
N GLU A 455 34.96 -4.97 15.44
CA GLU A 455 34.59 -3.77 16.21
C GLU A 455 33.08 -3.58 16.32
N TYR A 456 32.30 -3.92 15.28
CA TYR A 456 30.83 -3.91 15.34
C TYR A 456 30.34 -4.83 16.46
N TRP A 457 30.77 -6.09 16.47
CA TRP A 457 30.33 -7.07 17.47
C TRP A 457 30.83 -6.75 18.87
N ARG A 458 32.03 -6.17 19.00
CA ARG A 458 32.53 -5.67 20.29
C ARG A 458 31.60 -4.59 20.86
N ARG A 459 31.21 -3.59 20.05
CA ARG A 459 30.27 -2.53 20.48
C ARG A 459 28.88 -3.09 20.75
N TYR A 460 28.40 -4.01 19.92
CA TYR A 460 27.13 -4.68 20.10
C TYR A 460 27.08 -5.49 21.39
N HIS A 461 28.15 -6.21 21.73
CA HIS A 461 28.26 -6.94 23.00
C HIS A 461 28.24 -6.02 24.21
N LEU A 462 28.94 -4.88 24.15
CA LEU A 462 28.92 -3.90 25.23
C LEU A 462 27.53 -3.30 25.45
N GLN A 463 26.79 -3.02 24.37
CA GLN A 463 25.45 -2.46 24.49
C GLN A 463 24.39 -3.50 24.89
N TYR A 464 24.52 -4.73 24.39
CA TYR A 464 23.57 -5.81 24.61
C TYR A 464 24.29 -7.08 25.12
N PRO A 465 24.82 -7.07 26.36
CA PRO A 465 25.64 -8.17 26.87
C PRO A 465 24.88 -9.50 26.98
N ASN A 466 23.57 -9.44 27.24
CA ASN A 466 22.68 -10.61 27.36
C ASN A 466 22.00 -10.99 26.02
N PHE A 467 22.59 -10.61 24.89
CA PHE A 467 22.09 -11.03 23.58
C PHE A 467 22.51 -12.48 23.28
N GLU A 468 21.55 -13.32 22.87
CA GLU A 468 21.70 -14.79 22.76
C GLU A 468 22.85 -15.25 21.86
N LEU A 469 23.32 -14.42 20.91
CA LEU A 469 24.51 -14.71 20.11
C LEU A 469 25.75 -14.97 20.98
N PHE A 470 25.88 -14.28 22.12
CA PHE A 470 27.06 -14.32 22.97
C PHE A 470 27.11 -15.53 23.90
N ASP A 471 26.04 -16.34 23.92
CA ASP A 471 26.06 -17.66 24.57
C ASP A 471 26.60 -18.76 23.67
N LEU A 472 26.74 -18.48 22.36
CA LEU A 472 27.33 -19.43 21.43
C LEU A 472 28.84 -19.51 21.68
N GLU A 473 29.40 -20.70 21.52
CA GLU A 473 30.85 -20.97 21.64
C GLU A 473 31.63 -20.43 20.42
N PHE A 474 31.49 -19.13 20.13
CA PHE A 474 32.18 -18.45 19.05
C PHE A 474 33.56 -17.97 19.50
N THR A 475 34.56 -18.19 18.66
CA THR A 475 35.90 -17.66 18.87
C THR A 475 35.96 -16.19 18.42
N PRO A 476 36.96 -15.39 18.85
CA PRO A 476 37.16 -14.04 18.33
C PRO A 476 37.24 -13.96 16.80
N GLU A 477 37.76 -15.00 16.14
CA GLU A 477 37.86 -15.08 14.67
C GLU A 477 36.47 -15.21 14.01
N ASP A 478 35.51 -15.91 14.64
CA ASP A 478 34.14 -16.05 14.09
C ASP A 478 33.46 -14.69 13.92
N TYR A 479 33.69 -13.75 14.84
CA TYR A 479 33.14 -12.39 14.77
C TYR A 479 33.73 -11.55 13.64
N THR A 480 34.90 -11.91 13.10
CA THR A 480 35.54 -11.18 11.99
C THR A 480 34.86 -11.42 10.64
N LEU A 481 34.03 -12.47 10.53
CA LEU A 481 33.29 -12.85 9.32
C LEU A 481 31.79 -13.07 9.61
N LEU A 482 31.30 -12.57 10.74
CA LEU A 482 29.90 -12.59 11.12
C LEU A 482 29.21 -11.29 10.65
N ILE A 483 28.31 -11.41 9.68
CA ILE A 483 27.60 -10.27 9.08
C ILE A 483 26.33 -9.96 9.91
N PRO A 484 26.20 -8.75 10.46
CA PRO A 484 24.95 -8.33 11.10
C PRO A 484 23.89 -8.02 10.04
N ILE A 485 22.70 -8.58 10.21
CA ILE A 485 21.56 -8.33 9.32
C ILE A 485 20.32 -7.91 10.10
N LYS A 486 19.44 -7.19 9.41
CA LYS A 486 18.15 -6.71 9.93
C LYS A 486 17.05 -7.26 9.02
N LEU A 487 16.05 -7.92 9.58
CA LEU A 487 14.91 -8.40 8.80
C LEU A 487 13.88 -7.30 8.64
N HIS A 488 13.24 -7.24 7.48
CA HIS A 488 12.18 -6.29 7.18
C HIS A 488 10.98 -6.98 6.55
N GLY A 489 9.77 -6.58 6.93
CA GLY A 489 8.56 -6.93 6.20
C GLY A 489 7.58 -5.75 6.07
N ASP A 490 6.71 -5.86 5.09
CA ASP A 490 5.68 -4.88 4.74
C ASP A 490 4.48 -5.62 4.11
N GLU A 491 3.26 -5.22 4.48
CA GLU A 491 2.01 -5.73 3.88
C GLU A 491 1.67 -5.09 2.52
N GLY A 492 2.50 -4.16 2.03
CA GLY A 492 2.44 -3.61 0.69
C GLY A 492 1.23 -2.70 0.46
N ARG A 493 1.42 -1.38 0.65
CA ARG A 493 0.45 -0.36 0.21
C ARG A 493 0.88 0.31 -1.10
N ARG A 494 -0.12 0.73 -1.89
CA ARG A 494 0.04 1.31 -3.24
C ARG A 494 1.12 2.38 -3.27
N THR A 495 2.14 2.23 -4.13
CA THR A 495 3.23 3.19 -4.24
C THR A 495 2.93 4.35 -5.20
N ASN A 496 3.23 5.57 -4.76
CA ASN A 496 3.66 6.68 -5.64
C ASN A 496 5.19 6.72 -5.71
N LYS A 497 5.76 7.23 -6.81
CA LYS A 497 7.21 7.28 -7.08
C LYS A 497 7.94 8.26 -6.14
N SER A 498 9.15 7.90 -5.70
CA SER A 498 10.14 8.88 -5.23
C SER A 498 11.55 8.51 -5.71
N GLN A 499 12.26 9.51 -6.22
CA GLN A 499 13.69 9.52 -6.50
C GLN A 499 14.31 10.45 -5.47
N ASN A 500 15.28 9.97 -4.70
CA ASN A 500 16.17 10.85 -3.96
C ASN A 500 17.58 10.63 -4.53
N GLN A 501 18.21 11.71 -4.97
CA GLN A 501 19.65 11.78 -5.19
C GLN A 501 20.32 12.02 -3.84
N ALA A 502 21.53 11.53 -3.66
CA ALA A 502 22.32 11.86 -2.49
C ALA A 502 23.81 11.88 -2.85
N GLU A 503 24.50 12.88 -2.33
CA GLU A 503 25.93 13.17 -2.52
C GLU A 503 26.81 12.35 -1.56
N GLU A 504 28.02 12.02 -2.00
CA GLU A 504 29.05 11.34 -1.20
C GLU A 504 29.74 12.28 -0.21
N LYS A 505 29.85 11.83 1.06
CA LYS A 505 31.10 11.70 1.84
C LYS A 505 30.82 11.50 3.34
N GLN A 506 31.35 10.42 3.92
CA GLN A 506 32.47 10.48 4.89
C GLN A 506 33.00 9.06 5.20
N GLN A 507 34.24 8.79 4.79
CA GLN A 507 35.01 7.59 5.06
C GLN A 507 35.65 7.70 6.46
N ALA A 508 35.03 7.13 7.50
CA ALA A 508 35.73 6.83 8.77
C ALA A 508 34.90 5.99 9.76
N ALA A 509 33.58 6.03 9.69
CA ALA A 509 32.70 5.28 10.60
C ALA A 509 31.94 4.18 9.84
N GLN A 510 31.62 3.07 10.51
CA GLN A 510 30.65 2.10 10.01
C GLN A 510 29.39 2.84 9.54
N GLY A 511 29.17 2.90 8.23
CA GLY A 511 28.12 3.72 7.64
C GLY A 511 26.72 3.15 7.86
N LEU A 512 25.71 3.97 7.60
CA LEU A 512 24.33 3.52 7.48
C LEU A 512 24.05 3.13 6.02
N ASN A 513 23.22 2.11 5.78
CA ASN A 513 22.82 1.67 4.44
C ASN A 513 21.79 2.61 3.79
N MET A 514 21.90 3.93 3.98
CA MET A 514 20.91 4.92 3.54
C MET A 514 21.17 5.48 2.13
N MET A 515 22.31 5.11 1.55
CA MET A 515 22.83 5.56 0.26
C MET A 515 22.95 4.37 -0.71
N GLY A 516 23.09 4.67 -2.00
CA GLY A 516 23.25 3.66 -3.04
C GLY A 516 21.94 3.05 -3.55
N HIS A 517 22.04 2.13 -4.50
CA HIS A 517 20.86 1.50 -5.09
C HIS A 517 20.25 0.47 -4.13
N VAL A 518 18.92 0.52 -3.95
CA VAL A 518 18.23 -0.36 -2.99
C VAL A 518 18.42 -1.86 -3.25
N LEU A 519 18.62 -2.26 -4.51
CA LEU A 519 18.85 -3.68 -4.86
C LEU A 519 20.24 -4.18 -4.41
N GLN A 520 21.21 -3.30 -4.18
CA GLN A 520 22.55 -3.71 -3.72
C GLN A 520 22.64 -3.84 -2.19
N THR A 521 21.66 -3.28 -1.48
CA THR A 521 21.67 -3.12 -0.02
C THR A 521 20.52 -3.86 0.68
N ARG A 522 19.55 -4.37 -0.09
CA ARG A 522 18.40 -5.16 0.39
C ARG A 522 18.22 -6.38 -0.50
N PHE A 523 17.92 -7.51 0.13
CA PHE A 523 17.71 -8.78 -0.56
C PHE A 523 16.32 -9.33 -0.28
N LEU A 524 15.59 -9.67 -1.35
CA LEU A 524 14.29 -10.30 -1.26
C LEU A 524 14.43 -11.76 -0.82
N LEU A 525 13.77 -12.14 0.27
CA LEU A 525 13.70 -13.52 0.75
C LEU A 525 12.34 -14.15 0.42
N PHE A 526 11.26 -13.42 0.68
CA PHE A 526 9.89 -13.90 0.50
C PHE A 526 8.97 -12.81 -0.04
N ALA A 527 8.03 -13.17 -0.91
CA ALA A 527 6.98 -12.30 -1.43
C ALA A 527 5.72 -13.13 -1.63
N ALA A 528 4.59 -12.59 -1.19
CA ALA A 528 3.29 -13.22 -1.38
C ALA A 528 2.24 -12.27 -1.95
N LEU A 529 1.23 -12.85 -2.61
CA LEU A 529 0.04 -12.12 -3.02
C LEU A 529 -0.93 -12.01 -1.85
N LYS A 530 -1.82 -11.02 -1.90
CA LYS A 530 -2.85 -10.83 -0.89
C LYS A 530 -3.73 -12.07 -0.73
N GLU A 531 -4.07 -12.68 -1.86
CA GLU A 531 -4.89 -13.88 -1.95
C GLU A 531 -4.26 -15.01 -1.12
N THR A 532 -2.94 -15.20 -1.21
CA THR A 532 -2.19 -16.26 -0.51
C THR A 532 -2.41 -16.23 1.00
N TYR A 533 -2.27 -15.07 1.65
CA TYR A 533 -2.44 -14.97 3.10
C TYR A 533 -3.88 -14.64 3.53
N SER A 534 -4.75 -14.19 2.62
CA SER A 534 -6.17 -14.01 2.92
C SER A 534 -6.94 -15.32 2.98
N GLU A 535 -6.50 -16.32 2.21
CA GLU A 535 -7.08 -17.66 2.17
C GLU A 535 -6.44 -18.60 3.20
N ASN A 536 -5.16 -18.38 3.52
CA ASN A 536 -4.44 -19.09 4.58
C ASN A 536 -3.86 -18.10 5.62
N PRO A 537 -4.51 -17.92 6.78
CA PRO A 537 -4.00 -17.08 7.87
C PRO A 537 -2.62 -17.50 8.40
N GLU A 538 -2.26 -18.78 8.27
CA GLU A 538 -0.97 -19.33 8.74
C GLU A 538 0.16 -19.11 7.73
N ALA A 539 -0.13 -18.63 6.52
CA ALA A 539 0.86 -18.46 5.45
C ALA A 539 2.04 -17.56 5.84
N LEU A 540 1.79 -16.53 6.66
CA LEU A 540 2.85 -15.66 7.16
C LEU A 540 3.77 -16.42 8.12
N ASP A 541 3.21 -17.19 9.05
CA ASP A 541 3.98 -18.01 10.00
C ASP A 541 4.80 -19.08 9.28
N GLU A 542 4.21 -19.80 8.32
CA GLU A 542 4.92 -20.79 7.52
C GLU A 542 6.09 -20.15 6.78
N ALA A 543 5.87 -18.99 6.14
CA ALA A 543 6.94 -18.25 5.47
C ALA A 543 8.04 -17.79 6.44
N MET A 544 7.65 -17.27 7.61
CA MET A 544 8.58 -16.84 8.65
C MET A 544 9.40 -18.02 9.19
N ALA A 545 8.80 -19.19 9.36
CA ALA A 545 9.47 -20.41 9.80
C ALA A 545 10.49 -20.91 8.76
N MET A 546 10.15 -20.88 7.46
CA MET A 546 11.10 -21.21 6.40
C MET A 546 12.31 -20.27 6.41
N VAL A 547 12.06 -18.96 6.52
CA VAL A 547 13.11 -17.94 6.58
C VAL A 547 13.98 -18.13 7.83
N ALA A 548 13.37 -18.33 9.00
CA ALA A 548 14.09 -18.56 10.25
C ALA A 548 15.00 -19.80 10.19
N SER A 549 14.53 -20.88 9.56
CA SER A 549 15.31 -22.11 9.38
C SER A 549 16.58 -21.89 8.54
N ASP A 550 16.49 -21.17 7.42
CA ASP A 550 17.66 -20.84 6.60
C ASP A 550 18.63 -19.90 7.33
N LEU A 551 18.09 -18.93 8.08
CA LEU A 551 18.89 -18.00 8.89
C LEU A 551 19.60 -18.69 10.06
N HIS A 552 18.97 -19.67 10.70
CA HIS A 552 19.59 -20.52 11.70
C HIS A 552 20.79 -21.27 11.11
N CYS A 553 20.62 -21.85 9.91
CA CYS A 553 21.74 -22.48 9.19
C CYS A 553 22.85 -21.48 8.85
N ALA A 554 22.49 -20.29 8.36
CA ALA A 554 23.44 -19.23 8.04
C ALA A 554 24.24 -18.73 9.25
N LEU A 555 23.65 -18.75 10.46
CA LEU A 555 24.33 -18.41 11.70
C LEU A 555 25.27 -19.54 12.18
N HIS A 556 24.74 -20.75 12.35
CA HIS A 556 25.44 -21.85 13.03
C HIS A 556 26.38 -22.66 12.12
N THR A 557 26.04 -22.80 10.84
CA THR A 557 26.89 -23.52 9.87
C THR A 557 27.76 -22.56 9.07
N GLY A 558 27.23 -21.38 8.73
CA GLY A 558 27.85 -20.41 7.83
C GLY A 558 27.76 -20.83 6.35
N VAL A 559 28.02 -19.87 5.46
CA VAL A 559 27.97 -20.03 4.00
C VAL A 559 29.38 -19.96 3.42
N PRO A 560 29.85 -20.99 2.69
CA PRO A 560 31.16 -20.94 2.03
C PRO A 560 31.11 -19.97 0.85
N VAL A 561 32.11 -19.10 0.77
CA VAL A 561 32.28 -18.11 -0.31
C VAL A 561 33.75 -18.02 -0.73
N VAL A 562 33.98 -17.47 -1.92
CA VAL A 562 35.31 -17.15 -2.44
C VAL A 562 35.44 -15.64 -2.58
N VAL A 563 36.42 -15.06 -1.88
CA VAL A 563 36.74 -13.62 -1.93
C VAL A 563 38.21 -13.46 -2.28
N ASN A 564 38.53 -12.77 -3.38
CA ASN A 564 39.91 -12.58 -3.85
C ASN A 564 40.70 -13.90 -3.96
N GLY A 565 40.04 -15.00 -4.34
CA GLY A 565 40.63 -16.33 -4.44
C GLY A 565 40.75 -17.10 -3.13
N LEU A 566 40.46 -16.48 -1.98
CA LEU A 566 40.45 -17.12 -0.66
C LEU A 566 39.10 -17.75 -0.38
N GLN A 567 39.11 -19.00 0.12
CA GLN A 567 37.91 -19.65 0.63
C GLN A 567 37.61 -19.15 2.04
N LEU A 568 36.46 -18.51 2.21
CA LEU A 568 35.96 -18.00 3.47
C LEU A 568 34.63 -18.65 3.82
N ARG A 569 34.24 -18.52 5.09
CA ARG A 569 32.92 -18.93 5.57
C ARG A 569 32.27 -17.74 6.26
N LEU A 570 31.24 -17.17 5.64
CA LEU A 570 30.50 -16.05 6.20
C LEU A 570 29.36 -16.57 7.06
N ARG A 571 29.19 -16.00 8.25
CA ARG A 571 28.03 -16.25 9.11
C ARG A 571 27.11 -15.04 9.08
N PHE A 572 25.83 -15.23 9.40
CA PHE A 572 24.86 -14.14 9.42
C PHE A 572 24.06 -14.17 10.71
N CYS A 573 23.98 -13.03 11.42
CA CYS A 573 23.19 -12.91 12.64
C CYS A 573 22.10 -11.86 12.47
N VAL A 574 20.85 -12.25 12.68
CA VAL A 574 19.73 -11.31 12.76
C VAL A 574 19.85 -10.53 14.06
N CYS A 575 19.99 -9.21 13.95
CA CYS A 575 20.11 -8.30 15.09
C CYS A 575 18.76 -7.70 15.52
N SER A 576 17.79 -7.64 14.60
CA SER A 576 16.41 -7.24 14.85
C SER A 576 15.51 -7.46 13.63
N VAL A 577 14.20 -7.39 13.89
CA VAL A 577 13.12 -7.30 12.92
C VAL A 577 12.58 -5.87 12.94
N LYS A 578 12.45 -5.26 11.77
CA LYS A 578 11.89 -3.91 11.57
C LYS A 578 10.78 -3.95 10.52
N GLY A 579 9.98 -2.90 10.47
CA GLY A 579 8.85 -2.78 9.55
C GLY A 579 7.83 -1.79 10.08
N ASP A 580 6.76 -1.58 9.33
CA ASP A 580 5.66 -0.80 9.85
C ASP A 580 5.02 -1.52 11.06
N TRP A 581 4.48 -0.76 12.01
CA TRP A 581 3.92 -1.37 13.22
C TRP A 581 2.79 -2.37 12.94
N PRO A 582 1.87 -2.14 11.97
CA PRO A 582 0.95 -3.17 11.48
C PRO A 582 1.63 -4.51 11.17
N PHE A 583 2.68 -4.53 10.36
CA PHE A 583 3.43 -5.75 10.07
C PHE A 583 4.02 -6.37 11.34
N LEU A 584 4.63 -5.56 12.23
CA LEU A 584 5.20 -6.08 13.48
C LEU A 584 4.14 -6.71 14.40
N ILE A 585 2.89 -6.21 14.38
CA ILE A 585 1.78 -6.80 15.14
C ILE A 585 1.52 -8.23 14.68
N GLU A 586 1.41 -8.42 13.37
CA GLU A 586 1.15 -9.75 12.80
C GLU A 586 2.39 -10.65 12.95
N ALA A 587 3.59 -10.18 12.60
CA ALA A 587 4.81 -10.98 12.63
C ALA A 587 5.22 -11.45 14.04
N ALA A 588 4.88 -10.69 15.08
CA ALA A 588 5.21 -11.01 16.47
C ALA A 588 3.99 -11.43 17.30
N HIS A 589 2.80 -11.57 16.70
CA HIS A 589 1.57 -11.88 17.42
C HIS A 589 1.28 -10.93 18.60
N LEU A 590 1.57 -9.63 18.42
CA LEU A 590 1.47 -8.65 19.50
C LEU A 590 0.02 -8.49 19.98
N GLU A 591 -0.19 -8.63 21.28
CA GLU A 591 -1.43 -8.33 21.98
C GLU A 591 -1.50 -6.85 22.41
N ARG A 592 -0.36 -6.27 22.80
CA ARG A 592 -0.23 -4.86 23.14
C ARG A 592 0.31 -4.05 21.96
N HIS A 593 -0.53 -3.17 21.42
CA HIS A 593 -0.21 -2.41 20.22
C HIS A 593 -1.13 -1.20 20.03
N PHE A 594 -0.73 -0.26 19.17
CA PHE A 594 -1.46 1.00 18.98
C PHE A 594 -2.93 0.86 18.56
N ARG A 595 -3.33 -0.23 17.88
CA ARG A 595 -4.74 -0.45 17.50
C ARG A 595 -5.65 -0.69 18.72
N ARG A 596 -5.06 -0.97 19.89
CA ARG A 596 -5.74 -1.07 21.20
C ARG A 596 -5.86 0.25 21.93
N ALA A 597 -5.33 1.35 21.36
CA ALA A 597 -5.50 2.67 21.95
C ALA A 597 -6.99 2.96 22.14
N PRO A 598 -7.40 3.49 23.31
CA PRO A 598 -8.80 3.79 23.59
C PRO A 598 -9.36 4.67 22.47
N LYS A 599 -10.43 4.19 21.83
CA LYS A 599 -11.14 4.95 20.79
C LYS A 599 -12.14 5.97 21.39
N ARG A 600 -12.30 5.96 22.72
CA ARG A 600 -13.17 6.81 23.53
C ARG A 600 -12.43 7.18 24.83
N GLY A 601 -12.74 8.33 25.42
CA GLY A 601 -12.08 8.87 26.63
C GLY A 601 -12.17 7.95 27.85
N GLU A 602 -13.26 7.19 27.98
CA GLU A 602 -13.38 6.10 28.94
C GLU A 602 -13.75 4.80 28.23
N SER A 603 -13.08 3.72 28.64
CA SER A 603 -13.39 2.36 28.25
C SER A 603 -13.58 1.56 29.53
N SER A 604 -14.76 0.98 29.73
CA SER A 604 -15.01 0.00 30.80
C SER A 604 -14.27 -1.33 30.56
N LEU A 605 -13.70 -1.53 29.37
CA LEU A 605 -12.86 -2.67 29.04
C LEU A 605 -11.43 -2.41 29.50
N ALA A 606 -10.90 -3.35 30.28
CA ALA A 606 -9.48 -3.40 30.63
C ALA A 606 -8.64 -3.40 29.34
N SER A 607 -7.90 -2.33 29.10
CA SER A 607 -6.96 -2.23 27.98
C SER A 607 -5.74 -3.11 28.29
N PRO A 608 -5.38 -4.07 27.42
CA PRO A 608 -4.15 -4.85 27.60
C PRO A 608 -2.89 -3.98 27.47
N GLY A 609 -3.00 -2.76 26.94
CA GLY A 609 -1.89 -1.84 26.70
C GLY A 609 -1.70 -1.52 25.21
N VAL A 610 -0.98 -0.43 24.93
CA VAL A 610 -0.77 0.09 23.57
C VAL A 610 0.67 -0.06 23.07
N CYS A 611 1.59 -0.50 23.93
CA CYS A 611 3.01 -0.64 23.65
C CYS A 611 3.47 -2.08 23.87
N HIS A 612 4.26 -2.62 22.95
CA HIS A 612 4.86 -3.95 23.11
C HIS A 612 6.16 -3.94 23.93
N LEU A 613 6.76 -2.77 24.15
CA LEU A 613 8.02 -2.62 24.89
C LEU A 613 7.82 -2.30 26.38
N CYS A 614 6.62 -1.92 26.80
CA CYS A 614 6.29 -1.56 28.17
C CYS A 614 4.79 -1.77 28.44
N LEU A 615 4.31 -1.36 29.62
CA LEU A 615 2.89 -1.41 30.00
C LEU A 615 2.16 -0.08 29.76
N GLY A 616 2.68 0.78 28.87
CA GLY A 616 2.02 2.02 28.48
C GLY A 616 0.60 1.78 27.93
N GLY A 617 -0.38 2.52 28.44
CA GLY A 617 -1.79 2.40 28.06
C GLY A 617 -2.55 1.28 28.77
N VAL A 618 -1.92 0.60 29.74
CA VAL A 618 -2.61 -0.17 30.78
C VAL A 618 -3.19 0.80 31.81
N SER A 619 -4.27 0.41 32.50
CA SER A 619 -4.89 1.23 33.54
C SER A 619 -3.85 1.73 34.55
N GLY A 620 -3.83 3.04 34.79
CA GLY A 620 -2.87 3.69 35.69
C GLY A 620 -1.49 3.98 35.11
N ILE A 621 -1.18 3.56 33.87
CA ILE A 621 0.14 3.74 33.26
C ILE A 621 0.01 4.53 31.96
N SER A 622 0.22 5.84 32.05
CA SER A 622 0.04 6.75 30.90
C SER A 622 1.12 6.57 29.84
N TYR A 623 0.73 6.23 28.61
CA TYR A 623 1.66 6.20 27.47
C TYR A 623 2.02 7.60 26.94
N THR A 624 1.29 8.64 27.35
CA THR A 624 1.54 10.04 26.97
C THR A 624 2.41 10.76 28.00
N ASP A 625 3.01 10.05 28.95
CA ASP A 625 4.02 10.64 29.82
C ASP A 625 5.39 10.72 29.14
N PHE A 626 5.84 11.96 28.91
CA PHE A 626 7.15 12.31 28.34
C PHE A 626 8.02 13.07 29.35
N SER A 627 7.70 12.96 30.64
CA SER A 627 8.50 13.51 31.73
C SER A 627 9.94 12.96 31.74
N THR A 628 10.77 13.40 32.67
CA THR A 628 12.14 12.88 32.84
C THR A 628 12.18 11.48 33.47
N SER A 629 11.06 11.01 34.02
CA SER A 629 10.97 9.75 34.75
C SER A 629 9.57 9.14 34.59
N PRO A 630 9.19 8.77 33.36
CA PRO A 630 7.83 8.32 33.10
C PRO A 630 7.56 6.94 33.69
N ASP A 631 6.34 6.72 34.19
CA ASP A 631 6.00 5.49 34.92
C ASP A 631 6.14 4.23 34.05
N TRP A 632 5.81 4.32 32.76
CA TRP A 632 5.93 3.22 31.82
C TRP A 632 7.37 2.72 31.68
N GLU A 633 8.39 3.55 31.92
CA GLU A 633 9.80 3.14 31.81
C GLU A 633 10.15 2.06 32.83
N ARG A 634 9.60 2.17 34.05
CA ARG A 634 9.82 1.19 35.13
C ARG A 634 9.22 -0.18 34.82
N THR A 635 8.34 -0.25 33.83
CA THR A 635 7.63 -1.48 33.47
C THR A 635 8.33 -2.27 32.38
N MET A 636 9.32 -1.70 31.69
CA MET A 636 9.99 -2.34 30.54
C MET A 636 10.62 -3.69 30.91
N ASP A 637 11.14 -3.81 32.13
CA ASP A 637 11.78 -5.03 32.64
C ASP A 637 10.79 -5.98 33.37
N SER A 638 9.50 -5.64 33.41
CA SER A 638 8.50 -6.49 34.08
C SER A 638 8.22 -7.77 33.30
N ALA A 639 7.89 -8.86 34.00
CA ALA A 639 7.51 -10.13 33.37
C ALA A 639 6.34 -9.96 32.37
N ALA A 640 5.39 -9.07 32.68
CA ALA A 640 4.29 -8.74 31.78
C ALA A 640 4.77 -8.05 30.50
N ALA A 641 5.74 -7.13 30.60
CA ALA A 641 6.35 -6.47 29.45
C ALA A 641 7.10 -7.44 28.53
N GLN A 642 7.73 -8.48 29.09
CA GLN A 642 8.52 -9.47 28.34
C GLN A 642 7.72 -10.39 27.41
N VAL A 643 6.39 -10.49 27.64
CA VAL A 643 5.50 -11.33 26.82
C VAL A 643 4.33 -10.47 26.31
N PRO A 644 4.57 -9.58 25.32
CA PRO A 644 3.54 -8.74 24.70
C PRO A 644 2.70 -9.47 23.67
N TRP A 645 2.88 -10.77 23.48
CA TRP A 645 2.23 -11.57 22.45
C TRP A 645 1.29 -12.60 23.06
N HIS A 646 0.22 -12.92 22.33
CA HIS A 646 -0.76 -13.92 22.74
C HIS A 646 -0.34 -15.35 22.38
N SER A 647 0.61 -15.50 21.45
CA SER A 647 1.20 -16.78 21.04
C SER A 647 2.61 -16.56 20.50
N VAL A 648 3.43 -17.61 20.47
CA VAL A 648 4.82 -17.54 20.00
C VAL A 648 4.83 -17.68 18.48
N SER A 649 5.17 -16.61 17.76
CA SER A 649 5.44 -16.66 16.32
C SER A 649 6.81 -17.28 16.01
N PRO A 650 7.03 -17.82 14.80
CA PRO A 650 8.30 -18.42 14.38
C PRO A 650 9.53 -17.52 14.56
N TRP A 651 9.39 -16.20 14.41
CA TRP A 651 10.50 -15.25 14.56
C TRP A 651 10.90 -14.96 16.01
N HIS A 652 10.17 -15.47 17.00
CA HIS A 652 10.68 -15.53 18.37
C HIS A 652 11.86 -16.52 18.50
N SER A 653 12.09 -17.42 17.55
CA SER A 653 13.29 -18.27 17.57
C SER A 653 14.59 -17.56 17.16
N LEU A 654 14.49 -16.33 16.64
CA LEU A 654 15.66 -15.53 16.26
C LEU A 654 16.43 -15.06 17.50
N PRO A 655 17.77 -14.86 17.40
CA PRO A 655 18.56 -14.32 18.50
C PRO A 655 17.96 -13.02 19.06
N ALA A 656 17.78 -12.99 20.38
CA ALA A 656 17.17 -11.89 21.10
C ALA A 656 17.98 -11.47 22.34
N ILE A 657 17.61 -10.33 22.93
CA ILE A 657 18.08 -9.96 24.27
C ILE A 657 17.23 -10.73 25.28
N LYS A 658 17.83 -11.61 26.09
CA LYS A 658 17.08 -12.54 26.97
C LYS A 658 16.07 -11.82 27.87
N ASP A 659 16.49 -10.72 28.47
CA ASP A 659 15.68 -9.95 29.43
C ASP A 659 14.95 -8.77 28.77
N PHE A 660 14.97 -8.68 27.43
CA PHE A 660 14.23 -7.66 26.69
C PHE A 660 13.85 -8.12 25.28
N ARG A 661 13.32 -9.36 25.20
CA ARG A 661 13.00 -10.04 23.95
C ARG A 661 12.00 -9.31 23.04
N PRO A 662 11.00 -8.57 23.56
CA PRO A 662 10.13 -7.72 22.72
C PRO A 662 10.89 -6.72 21.86
N PHE A 663 12.08 -6.32 22.29
CA PHE A 663 12.93 -5.38 21.56
C PHE A 663 13.57 -5.99 20.32
N THR A 664 13.44 -7.29 20.07
CA THR A 664 13.74 -7.88 18.76
C THR A 664 12.90 -7.20 17.65
N PHE A 665 11.67 -6.78 17.96
CA PHE A 665 10.78 -6.07 17.04
C PHE A 665 10.92 -4.55 17.24
N ARG A 666 11.80 -3.94 16.45
CA ARG A 666 12.28 -2.56 16.66
C ARG A 666 11.32 -1.52 16.10
N PRO A 667 11.03 -0.44 16.84
CA PRO A 667 10.37 0.73 16.27
C PRO A 667 11.30 1.47 15.32
N ASP A 668 10.78 1.92 14.17
CA ASP A 668 11.55 2.71 13.22
C ASP A 668 11.19 4.20 13.27
N LEU A 669 12.18 5.06 13.07
CA LEU A 669 12.01 6.51 13.05
C LEU A 669 11.21 7.01 11.83
N PHE A 670 11.12 6.22 10.76
CA PHE A 670 10.45 6.65 9.54
C PHE A 670 8.93 6.60 9.67
N HIS A 671 8.36 5.48 10.10
CA HIS A 671 6.94 5.40 10.42
C HIS A 671 6.59 6.11 11.72
N GLY A 672 7.53 6.15 12.67
CA GLY A 672 7.40 6.87 13.94
C GLY A 672 7.26 8.37 13.76
N PHE A 673 8.16 9.00 12.99
CA PHE A 673 8.18 10.45 12.78
C PHE A 673 7.70 10.86 11.38
N HIS A 674 8.43 10.51 10.32
CA HIS A 674 8.21 11.01 8.96
C HIS A 674 6.82 10.71 8.40
N LEU A 675 6.30 9.50 8.61
CA LEU A 675 4.92 9.09 8.27
C LEU A 675 4.01 9.00 9.50
N GLY A 676 4.39 9.67 10.59
CA GLY A 676 3.76 9.53 11.89
C GLY A 676 3.63 10.86 12.61
N HIS A 677 4.31 10.93 13.75
CA HIS A 677 4.31 12.07 14.67
C HIS A 677 4.56 13.42 13.99
N GLY A 678 5.50 13.47 13.04
CA GLY A 678 5.81 14.68 12.29
C GLY A 678 4.62 15.20 11.49
N ARG A 679 3.74 14.33 10.98
CA ARG A 679 2.52 14.76 10.27
C ARG A 679 1.55 15.46 11.20
N TYR A 680 1.26 14.85 12.36
CA TYR A 680 0.38 15.42 13.39
C TYR A 680 0.90 16.77 13.90
N PHE A 681 2.21 16.88 14.08
CA PHE A 681 2.87 18.10 14.49
C PHE A 681 2.76 19.20 13.44
N LEU A 682 3.15 18.91 12.20
CA LEU A 682 3.14 19.90 11.11
C LEU A 682 1.71 20.34 10.75
N SER A 683 0.76 19.41 10.67
CA SER A 683 -0.63 19.74 10.37
C SER A 683 -1.21 20.67 11.44
N SER A 684 -0.98 20.36 12.71
CA SER A 684 -1.45 21.18 13.83
C SER A 684 -0.75 22.54 13.86
N GLY A 685 0.58 22.55 13.69
CA GLY A 685 1.37 23.77 13.61
C GLY A 685 0.92 24.70 12.50
N LEU A 686 0.68 24.18 11.29
CA LEU A 686 0.22 24.98 10.15
C LEU A 686 -1.21 25.53 10.34
N VAL A 687 -2.09 24.81 11.05
CA VAL A 687 -3.43 25.31 11.41
C VAL A 687 -3.37 26.46 12.42
N VAL A 688 -2.42 26.41 13.35
CA VAL A 688 -2.16 27.52 14.28
C VAL A 688 -1.54 28.70 13.52
N LEU A 689 -0.47 28.45 12.77
CA LEU A 689 0.30 29.49 12.07
C LEU A 689 -0.50 30.20 10.98
N GLN A 690 -1.47 29.54 10.32
CA GLN A 690 -2.30 30.24 9.33
C GLN A 690 -3.12 31.37 9.96
N GLN A 691 -3.42 31.36 11.26
CA GLN A 691 -4.14 32.47 11.92
C GLN A 691 -3.32 33.77 11.93
N LEU A 692 -2.00 33.67 11.72
CA LEU A 692 -1.10 34.81 11.67
C LEU A 692 -1.04 35.45 10.29
N GLU A 693 -1.49 34.74 9.24
CA GLU A 693 -1.50 35.23 7.86
C GLU A 693 -2.62 36.24 7.61
N GLU A 694 -2.38 37.14 6.66
CA GLU A 694 -3.37 38.12 6.22
C GLU A 694 -4.53 37.46 5.43
N GLY A 695 -5.75 37.91 5.70
CA GLY A 695 -6.96 37.54 4.98
C GLY A 695 -8.10 37.04 5.87
N ASP A 696 -9.33 37.34 5.46
CA ASP A 696 -10.52 37.09 6.28
C ASP A 696 -10.91 35.60 6.34
N GLY A 697 -10.60 34.85 5.28
CA GLY A 697 -10.94 33.43 5.15
C GLY A 697 -9.78 32.47 5.42
N VAL A 698 -10.08 31.34 6.05
CA VAL A 698 -9.14 30.21 6.25
C VAL A 698 -8.49 29.76 4.94
N GLU A 699 -9.26 29.69 3.84
CA GLU A 699 -8.71 29.31 2.52
C GLU A 699 -7.71 30.34 2.01
N THR A 700 -7.99 31.64 2.17
CA THR A 700 -7.07 32.72 1.78
C THR A 700 -5.77 32.63 2.56
N ARG A 701 -5.85 32.37 3.87
CA ARG A 701 -4.67 32.21 4.73
C ARG A 701 -3.87 30.96 4.38
N PHE A 702 -4.52 29.84 4.04
CA PHE A 702 -3.82 28.67 3.50
C PHE A 702 -3.19 28.88 2.12
N GLN A 703 -3.77 29.71 1.26
CA GLN A 703 -3.15 30.11 0.00
C GLN A 703 -1.88 30.95 0.24
N GLN A 704 -1.86 31.81 1.26
CA GLN A 704 -0.65 32.54 1.67
C GLN A 704 0.46 31.59 2.13
N LEU A 705 0.14 30.65 3.03
CA LEU A 705 1.09 29.62 3.45
C LEU A 705 1.60 28.79 2.28
N SER A 706 0.72 28.39 1.35
CA SER A 706 1.10 27.66 0.14
C SER A 706 2.10 28.43 -0.72
N ARG A 707 1.93 29.75 -0.86
CA ARG A 707 2.86 30.60 -1.60
C ARG A 707 4.24 30.65 -0.93
N LYS A 708 4.28 30.87 0.40
CA LYS A 708 5.53 30.86 1.19
C LYS A 708 6.24 29.51 1.10
N TRP A 709 5.49 28.41 1.23
CA TRP A 709 5.99 27.04 1.07
C TRP A 709 6.62 26.79 -0.30
N LEU A 710 5.91 27.10 -1.40
CA LEU A 710 6.43 26.90 -2.75
C LEU A 710 7.60 27.83 -3.08
N GLN A 711 7.65 29.02 -2.47
CA GLN A 711 8.81 29.91 -2.56
C GLN A 711 10.03 29.30 -1.86
N TYR A 712 9.87 28.76 -0.66
CA TYR A 712 10.94 28.04 0.05
C TYR A 712 11.48 26.88 -0.80
N CYS A 713 10.60 25.99 -1.30
CA CYS A 713 11.01 24.87 -2.14
C CYS A 713 11.82 25.30 -3.37
N ARG A 714 11.42 26.40 -4.02
CA ARG A 714 12.19 26.99 -5.14
C ARG A 714 13.56 27.50 -4.70
N SER A 715 13.66 28.10 -3.51
CA SER A 715 14.93 28.62 -2.99
C SER A 715 15.95 27.52 -2.69
N VAL A 716 15.50 26.37 -2.18
CA VAL A 716 16.35 25.21 -1.91
C VAL A 716 16.45 24.24 -3.10
N ARG A 717 15.86 24.60 -4.25
CA ARG A 717 15.83 23.80 -5.50
C ARG A 717 15.20 22.41 -5.35
N GLU A 718 14.30 22.25 -4.39
CA GLU A 718 13.56 21.01 -4.17
C GLU A 718 12.21 21.02 -4.88
N ARG A 719 11.79 19.85 -5.39
CA ARG A 719 10.48 19.67 -6.03
C ARG A 719 9.49 19.07 -5.03
N PRO A 720 8.56 19.86 -4.46
CA PRO A 720 7.69 19.37 -3.40
C PRO A 720 6.62 18.41 -3.95
N TYR A 721 6.34 17.33 -3.23
CA TYR A 721 5.16 16.50 -3.53
C TYR A 721 3.85 17.19 -3.13
N LEU A 722 3.88 17.95 -2.03
CA LEU A 722 2.75 18.74 -1.59
C LEU A 722 2.75 20.08 -2.32
N GLN A 723 1.85 20.23 -3.30
CA GLN A 723 1.77 21.44 -4.12
C GLN A 723 0.90 22.54 -3.50
N LYS A 724 -0.02 22.18 -2.59
CA LYS A 724 -0.94 23.10 -1.92
C LYS A 724 -1.12 22.69 -0.47
N ILE A 725 -1.03 23.65 0.44
CA ILE A 725 -1.48 23.51 1.83
C ILE A 725 -2.96 23.93 1.83
N SER A 726 -3.83 23.02 2.23
CA SER A 726 -5.28 23.17 2.30
C SER A 726 -5.89 22.39 3.45
N ARG A 727 -7.16 22.66 3.76
CA ARG A 727 -7.97 21.87 4.69
C ARG A 727 -7.85 20.37 4.42
N GLU A 728 -7.95 19.93 3.15
CA GLU A 728 -7.85 18.51 2.81
C GLU A 728 -6.47 17.95 3.09
N SER A 729 -5.42 18.67 2.69
CA SER A 729 -4.03 18.21 2.89
C SER A 729 -3.66 18.08 4.37
N LEU A 730 -4.23 18.93 5.23
CA LEU A 730 -3.99 18.92 6.67
C LEU A 730 -4.96 18.02 7.44
N GLY A 731 -6.07 17.60 6.81
CA GLY A 731 -7.14 16.87 7.48
C GLY A 731 -7.94 17.74 8.46
N PHE A 732 -8.10 19.02 8.15
CA PHE A 732 -8.77 20.02 8.99
C PHE A 732 -9.98 20.60 8.25
N MET A 733 -11.14 19.94 8.32
CA MET A 733 -12.37 20.41 7.68
C MET A 733 -13.11 21.43 8.54
N SER A 734 -13.11 21.23 9.86
CA SER A 734 -13.79 22.05 10.86
C SER A 734 -12.85 22.46 12.01
N HIS A 735 -13.24 23.48 12.78
CA HIS A 735 -12.46 23.94 13.94
C HIS A 735 -12.35 22.89 15.06
N LEU A 736 -13.28 21.93 15.11
CA LEU A 736 -13.29 20.81 16.05
C LEU A 736 -12.52 19.59 15.54
N ASP A 737 -11.97 19.65 14.32
CA ASP A 737 -11.18 18.55 13.79
C ASP A 737 -9.76 18.59 14.35
N TRP A 738 -9.19 17.41 14.57
CA TRP A 738 -7.77 17.26 14.80
C TRP A 738 -6.99 17.24 13.47
N PRO A 739 -5.93 18.04 13.31
CA PRO A 739 -5.16 17.98 12.07
C PRO A 739 -4.32 16.70 11.99
N GLU A 740 -4.50 15.89 10.95
CA GLU A 740 -3.81 14.60 10.80
C GLU A 740 -2.64 14.60 9.80
N GLY A 741 -2.66 15.52 8.83
CA GLY A 741 -1.72 15.54 7.71
C GLY A 741 -1.92 14.36 6.76
N LYS A 742 -2.69 14.56 5.68
CA LYS A 742 -3.10 13.49 4.74
C LYS A 742 -2.06 13.15 3.66
N TRP A 743 -0.87 13.78 3.68
CA TRP A 743 0.19 13.44 2.73
C TRP A 743 0.81 12.07 3.02
N GLN A 744 1.23 11.41 1.95
CA GLN A 744 1.68 10.01 1.95
C GLN A 744 3.20 9.87 1.81
N LYS A 745 3.93 10.97 1.55
CA LYS A 745 5.38 10.94 1.32
C LYS A 745 6.13 11.49 2.52
N GLY A 746 7.03 10.68 3.09
CA GLY A 746 7.83 11.09 4.25
C GLY A 746 8.72 12.30 3.96
N SER A 747 9.21 12.45 2.72
CA SER A 747 9.98 13.63 2.30
C SER A 747 9.20 14.94 2.41
N THR A 748 7.87 14.91 2.29
CA THR A 748 7.04 16.10 2.56
C THR A 748 7.17 16.54 4.01
N THR A 749 7.18 15.60 4.97
CA THR A 749 7.37 15.91 6.39
C THR A 749 8.75 16.53 6.63
N THR A 750 9.81 15.95 6.08
CA THR A 750 11.17 16.51 6.19
C THR A 750 11.25 17.93 5.68
N LEU A 751 10.78 18.18 4.45
CA LEU A 751 10.93 19.48 3.80
C LEU A 751 10.04 20.56 4.46
N LEU A 752 8.85 20.19 4.96
CA LEU A 752 8.01 21.08 5.75
C LEU A 752 8.64 21.43 7.11
N MET A 753 9.29 20.47 7.78
CA MET A 753 10.00 20.72 9.03
C MET A 753 11.15 21.72 8.83
N GLU A 754 11.93 21.56 7.77
CA GLU A 754 13.01 22.51 7.42
C GLU A 754 12.44 23.88 7.09
N TRP A 755 11.39 23.95 6.26
CA TRP A 755 10.73 25.21 5.95
C TRP A 755 10.23 25.93 7.20
N LEU A 756 9.52 25.25 8.10
CA LEU A 756 9.06 25.87 9.34
C LEU A 756 10.21 26.39 10.19
N GLU A 757 11.35 25.69 10.25
CA GLU A 757 12.52 26.19 10.98
C GLU A 757 13.04 27.49 10.38
N THR A 758 13.08 27.59 9.05
CA THR A 758 13.50 28.83 8.36
C THR A 758 12.51 29.97 8.52
N MET A 759 11.21 29.67 8.63
CA MET A 759 10.16 30.67 8.78
C MET A 759 10.07 31.20 10.23
N LEU A 760 10.28 30.33 11.21
CA LEU A 760 10.18 30.65 12.65
C LEU A 760 11.49 31.26 13.15
N THR A 761 11.83 32.45 12.64
CA THR A 761 12.94 33.27 13.15
C THR A 761 12.66 33.78 14.57
N ASP A 762 13.69 34.18 15.31
CA ASP A 762 13.50 34.68 16.69
C ASP A 762 12.61 35.94 16.72
N ASP A 763 12.77 36.85 15.76
CA ASP A 763 11.92 38.03 15.61
C ASP A 763 10.45 37.65 15.35
N PHE A 764 10.21 36.75 14.39
CA PHE A 764 8.86 36.29 14.08
C PHE A 764 8.20 35.61 15.29
N VAL A 765 8.95 34.75 15.98
CA VAL A 765 8.44 34.03 17.16
C VAL A 765 8.10 35.00 18.28
N THR A 766 8.93 36.02 18.51
CA THR A 766 8.71 37.03 19.55
C THR A 766 7.43 37.83 19.27
N GLU A 767 7.26 38.32 18.04
CA GLU A 767 6.06 39.05 17.63
C GLU A 767 4.80 38.16 17.68
N ALA A 768 4.90 36.95 17.14
CA ALA A 768 3.76 36.03 17.07
C ALA A 768 3.34 35.48 18.44
N ALA A 769 4.24 35.44 19.42
CA ALA A 769 3.95 34.97 20.77
C ALA A 769 2.89 35.81 21.49
N GLU A 770 2.82 37.12 21.19
CA GLU A 770 1.80 38.02 21.74
C GLU A 770 0.40 37.67 21.21
N ARG A 771 0.33 37.14 19.98
CA ARG A 771 -0.92 36.77 19.31
C ARG A 771 -1.38 35.37 19.65
N ASP A 772 -0.45 34.42 19.74
CA ASP A 772 -0.74 33.03 20.12
C ASP A 772 0.42 32.41 20.90
N GLY A 773 0.19 32.12 22.18
CA GLY A 773 1.17 31.55 23.10
C GLY A 773 1.69 30.16 22.71
N ARG A 774 1.11 29.50 21.71
CA ARG A 774 1.60 28.22 21.17
C ARG A 774 2.82 28.39 20.27
N VAL A 775 2.99 29.54 19.61
CA VAL A 775 4.03 29.75 18.59
C VAL A 775 5.45 29.51 19.10
N PRO A 776 5.86 29.99 20.30
CA PRO A 776 7.17 29.68 20.87
C PRO A 776 7.44 28.18 21.00
N PHE A 777 6.44 27.40 21.43
CA PHE A 777 6.59 25.96 21.58
C PHE A 777 6.60 25.21 20.25
N ILE A 778 5.92 25.73 19.22
CA ILE A 778 6.06 25.22 17.84
C ILE A 778 7.51 25.42 17.37
N ALA A 779 8.09 26.60 17.58
CA ALA A 779 9.48 26.88 17.20
C ALA A 779 10.48 25.98 17.95
N VAL A 780 10.33 25.82 19.27
CA VAL A 780 11.13 24.89 20.07
C VAL A 780 11.02 23.47 19.51
N ALA A 781 9.79 22.97 19.28
CA ALA A 781 9.58 21.63 18.77
C ALA A 781 10.23 21.42 17.38
N VAL A 782 10.08 22.35 16.44
CA VAL A 782 10.70 22.27 15.11
C VAL A 782 12.23 22.22 15.23
N ARG A 783 12.83 23.22 15.90
CA ARG A 783 14.29 23.38 16.00
C ARG A 783 14.95 22.17 16.65
N HIS A 784 14.37 21.67 17.74
CA HIS A 784 14.95 20.52 18.44
C HIS A 784 14.86 19.24 17.61
N MET A 785 13.73 18.96 16.95
CA MET A 785 13.63 17.74 16.16
C MET A 785 14.51 17.78 14.91
N ASN A 786 14.61 18.93 14.23
CA ASN A 786 15.54 19.08 13.11
C ASN A 786 16.99 18.92 13.54
N ALA A 787 17.38 19.46 14.70
CA ALA A 787 18.71 19.23 15.27
C ALA A 787 18.95 17.72 15.54
N ALA A 788 18.00 17.02 16.16
CA ALA A 788 18.11 15.58 16.39
C ALA A 788 18.31 14.80 15.09
N PHE A 789 17.49 15.05 14.05
CA PHE A 789 17.63 14.35 12.77
C PHE A 789 18.92 14.70 12.03
N ARG A 790 19.34 15.97 12.02
CA ARG A 790 20.63 16.37 11.42
C ARG A 790 21.79 15.61 12.05
N MET A 791 21.80 15.46 13.37
CA MET A 791 22.83 14.70 14.08
C MET A 791 22.74 13.20 13.79
N LEU A 792 21.54 12.62 13.82
CA LEU A 792 21.30 11.21 13.49
C LEU A 792 21.82 10.85 12.09
N TYR A 793 21.48 11.64 11.07
CA TYR A 793 21.88 11.39 9.68
C TYR A 793 23.36 11.69 9.40
N ARG A 794 24.02 12.53 10.21
CA ARG A 794 25.48 12.73 10.15
C ARG A 794 26.24 11.57 10.79
N GLY A 795 25.64 10.89 11.76
CA GLY A 795 26.24 9.75 12.44
C GLY A 795 26.26 8.47 11.61
N GLY A 796 27.20 7.58 11.94
CA GLY A 796 27.24 6.21 11.40
C GLY A 796 26.29 5.26 12.13
N ALA A 797 26.51 3.95 12.00
CA ALA A 797 25.81 2.91 12.75
C ALA A 797 26.04 3.00 14.27
N TRP A 798 27.12 3.64 14.71
CA TRP A 798 27.43 3.92 16.10
C TRP A 798 27.65 5.41 16.32
N LEU A 799 26.99 5.94 17.34
CA LEU A 799 27.09 7.32 17.80
C LEU A 799 28.00 7.36 19.02
N ASP A 800 28.83 8.39 19.13
CA ASP A 800 29.53 8.65 20.40
C ASP A 800 28.51 9.00 21.49
N ALA A 801 28.83 8.66 22.73
CA ALA A 801 27.99 8.92 23.89
C ALA A 801 27.53 10.39 23.99
N SER A 802 28.43 11.33 23.68
CA SER A 802 28.12 12.76 23.69
C SER A 802 27.06 13.12 22.64
N GLU A 803 27.22 12.61 21.41
CA GLU A 803 26.28 12.82 20.32
C GLU A 803 24.92 12.15 20.61
N ALA A 804 24.95 10.89 21.08
CA ALA A 804 23.76 10.14 21.44
C ALA A 804 22.95 10.81 22.56
N SER A 805 23.64 11.33 23.59
CA SER A 805 23.01 12.10 24.68
C SER A 805 22.37 13.39 24.17
N GLU A 806 23.04 14.09 23.25
CA GLU A 806 22.55 15.35 22.70
C GLU A 806 21.35 15.13 21.75
N ILE A 807 21.42 14.11 20.89
CA ILE A 807 20.29 13.66 20.07
C ILE A 807 19.08 13.33 20.96
N ALA A 808 19.31 12.57 22.04
CA ALA A 808 18.25 12.21 22.97
C ALA A 808 17.64 13.44 23.64
N ARG A 809 18.47 14.39 24.08
CA ARG A 809 18.03 15.67 24.66
C ARG A 809 17.10 16.41 23.69
N HIS A 810 17.52 16.55 22.43
CA HIS A 810 16.74 17.20 21.39
C HIS A 810 15.40 16.49 21.13
N GLY A 811 15.42 15.17 20.91
CA GLY A 811 14.20 14.40 20.65
C GLY A 811 13.20 14.42 21.81
N LEU A 812 13.68 14.30 23.06
CA LEU A 812 12.82 14.37 24.25
C LEU A 812 12.27 15.78 24.49
N LEU A 813 13.03 16.85 24.20
CA LEU A 813 12.54 18.23 24.29
C LEU A 813 11.43 18.49 23.27
N HIS A 814 11.54 17.99 22.05
CA HIS A 814 10.46 18.06 21.07
C HIS A 814 9.17 17.41 21.59
N LEU A 815 9.25 16.20 22.14
CA LEU A 815 8.08 15.47 22.65
C LEU A 815 7.42 16.19 23.84
N ARG A 816 8.22 16.78 24.72
CA ARG A 816 7.71 17.61 25.84
C ARG A 816 7.04 18.89 25.35
N ALA A 817 7.65 19.59 24.38
CA ALA A 817 7.05 20.76 23.75
C ALA A 817 5.73 20.40 23.05
N PHE A 818 5.67 19.26 22.36
CA PHE A 818 4.44 18.75 21.74
C PHE A 818 3.33 18.48 22.76
N LYS A 819 3.66 17.83 23.89
CA LYS A 819 2.68 17.61 24.98
C LYS A 819 2.19 18.92 25.58
N HIS A 820 3.06 19.91 25.73
CA HIS A 820 2.66 21.24 26.19
C HIS A 820 1.74 21.94 25.19
N LEU A 821 2.05 21.86 23.88
CA LEU A 821 1.19 22.37 22.82
C LEU A 821 -0.21 21.75 22.83
N ALA A 822 -0.30 20.43 23.06
CA ALA A 822 -1.57 19.74 23.22
C ALA A 822 -2.38 20.29 24.41
N ALA A 823 -1.73 20.49 25.56
CA ALA A 823 -2.36 21.06 26.76
C ALA A 823 -2.86 22.50 26.54
N LEU A 824 -2.04 23.36 25.91
CA LEU A 824 -2.44 24.73 25.56
C LEU A 824 -3.64 24.74 24.62
N SER A 825 -3.63 23.88 23.60
CA SER A 825 -4.71 23.80 22.61
C SER A 825 -6.01 23.29 23.22
N LEU A 826 -5.91 22.33 24.15
CA LEU A 826 -7.05 21.85 24.94
C LEU A 826 -7.63 22.98 25.81
N GLY A 827 -6.79 23.79 26.47
CA GLY A 827 -7.22 24.96 27.22
C GLY A 827 -7.98 26.00 26.37
N LEU A 828 -7.63 26.09 25.09
CA LEU A 828 -8.32 26.94 24.10
C LEU A 828 -9.55 26.27 23.46
N LYS A 829 -9.90 25.04 23.85
CA LYS A 829 -10.96 24.22 23.22
C LYS A 829 -10.74 24.01 21.72
N GLU A 830 -9.48 24.03 21.29
CA GLU A 830 -9.07 23.72 19.92
C GLU A 830 -8.35 22.36 19.92
N PRO A 831 -8.95 21.28 19.41
CA PRO A 831 -8.30 19.97 19.40
C PRO A 831 -7.15 19.95 18.38
N ARG A 832 -5.96 20.39 18.80
CA ARG A 832 -4.71 20.40 18.03
C ARG A 832 -3.65 19.57 18.74
N PHE A 833 -2.64 19.14 17.99
CA PHE A 833 -1.51 18.34 18.48
C PHE A 833 -1.96 17.03 19.15
N PRO A 834 -2.64 16.13 18.40
CA PRO A 834 -3.16 14.89 18.97
C PRO A 834 -2.01 13.99 19.45
N LEU A 835 -2.13 13.50 20.69
CA LEU A 835 -1.15 12.61 21.31
C LEU A 835 -1.37 11.15 20.89
N HIS A 836 -0.74 10.75 19.80
CA HIS A 836 -0.78 9.36 19.33
C HIS A 836 0.34 8.49 19.91
N VAL A 837 0.10 7.18 19.93
CA VAL A 837 1.07 6.16 20.39
C VAL A 837 2.41 6.22 19.63
N LYS A 838 2.45 6.79 18.42
CA LYS A 838 3.71 7.02 17.70
C LYS A 838 4.67 7.95 18.47
N ALA A 839 4.16 8.97 19.16
CA ALA A 839 4.96 9.85 20.02
C ALA A 839 5.59 9.07 21.20
N HIS A 840 4.85 8.11 21.74
CA HIS A 840 5.34 7.19 22.78
C HIS A 840 6.47 6.28 22.26
N MET A 841 6.34 5.72 21.05
CA MET A 841 7.43 4.94 20.45
C MET A 841 8.67 5.79 20.18
N LEU A 842 8.51 7.04 19.74
CA LEU A 842 9.63 7.99 19.63
C LEU A 842 10.27 8.27 21.00
N CYS A 843 9.46 8.37 22.06
CA CYS A 843 9.97 8.54 23.41
C CYS A 843 10.88 7.37 23.82
N HIS A 844 10.48 6.12 23.54
CA HIS A 844 11.34 4.95 23.74
C HIS A 844 12.68 5.09 23.00
N VAL A 845 12.67 5.46 21.71
CA VAL A 845 13.90 5.61 20.90
C VAL A 845 14.87 6.62 21.53
N PHE A 846 14.39 7.83 21.84
CA PHE A 846 15.26 8.86 22.42
C PHE A 846 15.65 8.55 23.87
N ARG A 847 14.76 7.91 24.64
CA ARG A 847 15.07 7.53 26.01
C ARG A 847 16.13 6.43 26.08
N LEU A 848 16.08 5.44 25.19
CA LEU A 848 17.11 4.41 25.09
C LEU A 848 18.47 5.01 24.72
N LEU A 849 18.53 5.96 23.77
CA LEU A 849 19.75 6.70 23.49
C LEU A 849 20.30 7.43 24.73
N GLN A 850 19.42 8.09 25.50
CA GLN A 850 19.81 8.79 26.72
C GLN A 850 20.35 7.83 27.80
N LEU A 851 19.71 6.67 27.97
CA LEU A 851 20.08 5.72 29.02
C LEU A 851 21.36 4.96 28.67
N SER A 852 21.57 4.65 27.38
CA SER A 852 22.76 3.97 26.88
C SER A 852 23.99 4.89 26.90
N SER A 853 23.85 6.15 26.48
CA SER A 853 24.97 7.12 26.46
C SER A 853 25.54 7.43 27.86
N ARG A 854 24.78 7.20 28.93
CA ARG A 854 25.28 7.33 30.31
C ARG A 854 26.25 6.21 30.72
N ARG A 855 26.19 5.07 30.03
CA ARG A 855 26.90 3.84 30.42
C ARG A 855 27.94 3.40 29.39
N LEU A 856 27.78 3.82 28.14
CA LEU A 856 28.53 3.31 27.01
C LEU A 856 29.14 4.47 26.24
N GLN A 857 30.37 4.28 25.75
CA GLN A 857 31.02 5.23 24.84
C GLN A 857 30.37 5.25 23.46
N TRP A 858 29.91 4.10 22.97
CA TRP A 858 29.29 3.96 21.65
C TRP A 858 27.88 3.41 21.80
N VAL A 859 26.93 4.04 21.13
CA VAL A 859 25.51 3.66 21.14
C VAL A 859 25.03 3.45 19.71
N GLU A 860 24.36 2.33 19.44
CA GLU A 860 23.77 2.01 18.14
C GLU A 860 22.82 3.14 17.71
N ASN A 861 23.03 3.65 16.49
CA ASN A 861 22.20 4.70 15.91
C ASN A 861 20.83 4.11 15.54
N PRO A 862 19.69 4.65 16.03
CA PRO A 862 18.37 4.13 15.70
C PRO A 862 18.01 4.21 14.20
N LEU A 863 18.78 4.95 13.38
CA LEU A 863 18.63 4.90 11.93
C LEU A 863 19.01 3.54 11.32
N THR A 864 19.74 2.66 12.03
CA THR A 864 19.96 1.27 11.59
C THR A 864 18.64 0.51 11.40
N ASP A 865 17.63 0.87 12.18
CA ASP A 865 16.29 0.29 12.14
C ASP A 865 15.32 1.10 11.25
N SER A 866 15.77 2.16 10.55
CA SER A 866 14.93 2.97 9.64
C SER A 866 14.44 2.17 8.43
N CYS A 867 13.17 2.38 8.05
CA CYS A 867 12.50 1.70 6.93
C CYS A 867 12.49 2.50 5.60
N GLN A 868 13.10 3.68 5.52
CA GLN A 868 13.01 4.59 4.35
C GLN A 868 13.39 3.92 3.02
N GLN A 869 14.54 3.27 3.03
CA GLN A 869 15.06 2.61 1.85
C GLN A 869 14.40 1.25 1.63
N ASP A 870 13.89 0.61 2.70
CA ASP A 870 13.17 -0.65 2.61
C ASP A 870 11.81 -0.45 1.93
N GLU A 871 11.09 0.65 2.22
CA GLU A 871 9.89 1.04 1.46
C GLU A 871 10.20 1.31 -0.01
N THR A 872 11.36 1.90 -0.30
CA THR A 872 11.79 2.14 -1.68
C THR A 872 12.04 0.80 -2.38
N PHE A 873 12.67 -0.16 -1.71
CA PHE A 873 12.87 -1.52 -2.20
C PHE A 873 11.55 -2.25 -2.45
N VAL A 874 10.64 -2.27 -1.48
CA VAL A 874 9.28 -2.84 -1.65
C VAL A 874 8.56 -2.16 -2.81
N GLY A 875 8.69 -0.84 -2.95
CA GLY A 875 8.12 -0.08 -4.05
C GLY A 875 8.70 -0.43 -5.42
N VAL A 876 9.97 -0.84 -5.51
CA VAL A 876 10.57 -1.39 -6.74
C VAL A 876 9.95 -2.75 -7.05
N LEU A 877 9.89 -3.66 -6.08
CA LEU A 877 9.32 -5.00 -6.26
C LEU A 877 7.83 -4.97 -6.62
N ALA A 878 7.06 -4.10 -5.98
CA ALA A 878 5.66 -3.90 -6.30
C ALA A 878 5.44 -3.36 -7.73
N ARG A 879 6.42 -2.63 -8.30
CA ARG A 879 6.37 -2.26 -9.73
C ARG A 879 6.68 -3.45 -10.64
N PHE A 880 7.56 -4.36 -10.23
CA PHE A 880 7.82 -5.59 -10.99
C PHE A 880 6.58 -6.48 -11.02
N SER A 881 5.92 -6.69 -9.88
CA SER A 881 4.72 -7.53 -9.81
C SER A 881 3.56 -7.01 -10.65
N ARG A 882 3.40 -5.68 -10.80
CA ARG A 882 2.37 -5.08 -11.66
C ARG A 882 2.63 -5.19 -13.16
N ARG A 883 3.83 -5.62 -13.58
CA ARG A 883 4.24 -5.71 -14.99
C ARG A 883 4.26 -7.13 -15.53
N VAL A 884 3.91 -8.11 -14.70
CA VAL A 884 3.93 -9.53 -15.05
C VAL A 884 2.52 -10.10 -15.13
N SER A 885 2.38 -11.27 -15.76
CA SER A 885 1.08 -11.94 -15.91
C SER A 885 0.48 -12.28 -14.54
N PRO A 886 -0.81 -11.94 -14.28
CA PRO A 886 -1.49 -12.21 -13.02
C PRO A 886 -1.44 -13.68 -12.58
N LYS A 887 -1.43 -14.62 -13.53
CA LYS A 887 -1.40 -16.08 -13.28
C LYS A 887 -0.06 -16.59 -12.75
N THR A 888 1.01 -15.83 -12.93
CA THR A 888 2.39 -16.24 -12.57
C THR A 888 3.11 -15.13 -11.81
N THR A 889 2.35 -14.23 -11.17
CA THR A 889 2.85 -12.96 -10.62
C THR A 889 4.04 -13.17 -9.71
N VAL A 890 3.93 -14.09 -8.75
CA VAL A 890 4.99 -14.34 -7.76
C VAL A 890 6.28 -14.81 -8.44
N HIS A 891 6.23 -15.93 -9.19
CA HIS A 891 7.40 -16.46 -9.90
C HIS A 891 8.06 -15.43 -10.83
N ARG A 892 7.27 -14.69 -11.61
CA ARG A 892 7.81 -13.70 -12.55
C ARG A 892 8.37 -12.47 -11.85
N THR A 893 7.85 -12.13 -10.66
CA THR A 893 8.43 -11.07 -9.83
C THR A 893 9.83 -11.46 -9.37
N TYR A 894 10.04 -12.70 -8.94
CA TYR A 894 11.37 -13.21 -8.61
C TYR A 894 12.32 -13.20 -9.82
N ASP A 895 11.85 -13.64 -10.99
CA ASP A 895 12.66 -13.61 -12.22
C ASP A 895 13.12 -12.18 -12.57
N LEU A 896 12.21 -11.20 -12.52
CA LEU A 896 12.53 -9.79 -12.76
C LEU A 896 13.46 -9.22 -11.69
N TYR A 897 13.24 -9.56 -10.43
CA TYR A 897 14.10 -9.13 -9.32
C TYR A 897 15.53 -9.65 -9.51
N ILE A 898 15.71 -10.96 -9.76
CA ILE A 898 17.02 -11.57 -9.97
C ILE A 898 17.73 -10.94 -11.17
N THR A 899 17.00 -10.71 -12.27
CA THR A 899 17.56 -10.08 -13.46
C THR A 899 18.01 -8.64 -13.17
N ALA A 900 17.15 -7.85 -12.51
CA ALA A 900 17.47 -6.47 -12.14
C ALA A 900 18.65 -6.37 -11.17
N LEU A 901 18.69 -7.24 -10.16
CA LEU A 901 19.81 -7.35 -9.22
C LEU A 901 21.11 -7.67 -9.96
N THR A 902 21.10 -8.70 -10.81
CA THR A 902 22.28 -9.13 -11.57
C THR A 902 22.81 -8.02 -12.48
N GLN A 903 21.92 -7.26 -13.10
CA GLN A 903 22.29 -6.10 -13.90
C GLN A 903 22.97 -5.02 -13.03
N GLN A 904 22.37 -4.66 -11.89
CA GLN A 904 22.96 -3.66 -10.99
C GLN A 904 24.32 -4.12 -10.43
N LEU A 905 24.52 -5.42 -10.25
CA LEU A 905 25.80 -6.00 -9.82
C LEU A 905 26.87 -6.06 -10.94
N ARG A 906 26.52 -5.75 -12.20
CA ARG A 906 27.44 -5.75 -13.36
C ARG A 906 27.71 -4.36 -13.95
N GLU A 907 26.86 -3.37 -13.65
CA GLU A 907 27.01 -1.99 -14.13
C GLU A 907 28.10 -1.20 -13.37
N GLU A 908 28.61 -1.75 -12.26
CA GLU A 908 29.84 -1.36 -11.55
C GLU A 908 30.99 -2.28 -11.93
#